data_AF-Q02C55-F1
#
_entry.id   AF-Q02C55-F1
#
_cell.length_a   1.000
_cell.length_b   1.000
_cell.length_c   1.000
_cell.angle_alpha   90.00
_cell.angle_beta   90.00
_cell.angle_gamma   90.00
#
_symmetry.space_group_name_H-M   'P 1'
#
loop_
_entity.id
_entity.type
_entity.pdbx_description
1 polymer ?
#
loop_
_entity_poly.entity_id
_entity_poly.type
_entity_poly.pdbx_seq_one_letter_code
_entity_poly.pdbx_strand_id
1 'polypeptide(L)'
;MQPVCPILTFSHLRWDFVYQRPQHLLSRLAREQNVLFIEEPVQAVSATPHWEFLYPEPGVMVCRPHTPSSAPGYSAEQLPYLRQLLHELIETEKLDCYICWFYTPMALPLAEGLKPEAMIFDCMDELSAFLNAPAELLEREAQLLKKADLVLTGGASLYRAKKGRNPNVHCFPSSVDAKHFAAAANGMQEAADQAALGHPRLGFFGVIDERLDVQLLGAMAEAHPEWSICMVGPVVKIDAATLPRNPNIRYFGQRTYQALPSYLKGWDVCLLPFARNRSTEFISPTKTLEYMAAGKMIVSTPITDVAAQYGDLVYLGGTASEFIAACEQALAASREERARRQKGMREVLATTSWDATAAAVQQLIGEVLEAARARGRGRTRARAVVVGAGPTGLSAAYHLGEDSILIEQNSRVGGWCRSIESKGFTFDFAGHIMFSNDAYVHQLYQMLLGDNVHWQDREAWVYSKNVYTRYPFQGALYGLPHDVIKECIMGAIEARNGQSTPPAACDPGVKDCCADGILEASAAMAPQNGAPRNFEEFIYKVWGRGIAKHFAIPYNRKLWAVPLTEMETSWLGGRVPLPNLEEMIEGALSPSPKPMGPNARFGYPLRGGFQKLMDGWLPHLKGELRTNTRVTRVSPERHRLRLDDGTEIEYGHLVSTMPLPLLVWQIGEEAPREIREAAESLRHVSVRCVHIGVGREKLTDKHWIYYPEDTVFHRIFVQGNASPYCNPPGGFGLTCEITYSPHKPLPAEGDELIQRCIDDCVKVGMIRPEDPILTAVQVDMPFAYVVYNHGRGAAVAKIREWLAEYDIVLAGRYSEWEYYNSDHAFLAGKKAADEVGSREERRMLSKLTAWEGERALISGD
;
A
#
# COMPACT_ATOMS: atom_id res chain seq x y z
N MET A 1 9.50 24.79 11.61
CA MET A 1 10.34 23.82 12.35
C MET A 1 10.01 22.44 11.81
N GLN A 2 11.00 21.67 11.37
CA GLN A 2 10.76 20.30 10.90
C GLN A 2 10.18 19.47 12.07
N PRO A 3 9.19 18.60 11.84
CA PRO A 3 8.71 17.71 12.88
C PRO A 3 9.84 16.76 13.27
N VAL A 4 10.23 16.82 14.54
CA VAL A 4 11.31 16.01 15.11
C VAL A 4 10.72 14.66 15.51
N CYS A 5 11.22 13.57 14.91
CA CYS A 5 10.70 12.22 15.12
C CYS A 5 11.35 11.56 16.35
N PRO A 6 10.58 11.09 17.34
CA PRO A 6 11.14 10.31 18.46
C PRO A 6 11.91 9.06 18.01
N ILE A 7 12.92 8.66 18.78
CA ILE A 7 13.72 7.45 18.53
C ILE A 7 13.24 6.32 19.42
N LEU A 8 12.67 5.28 18.81
CA LEU A 8 12.30 4.02 19.44
C LEU A 8 13.46 3.03 19.37
N THR A 9 14.15 2.84 20.48
CA THR A 9 15.38 2.04 20.57
C THR A 9 15.12 0.66 21.15
N PHE A 10 15.56 -0.41 20.48
CA PHE A 10 15.54 -1.78 20.97
C PHE A 10 16.92 -2.24 21.41
N SER A 11 17.06 -2.57 22.70
CA SER A 11 18.35 -2.83 23.34
C SER A 11 18.39 -4.15 24.10
N HIS A 12 19.45 -4.93 23.86
CA HIS A 12 19.80 -6.09 24.69
C HIS A 12 20.57 -5.68 25.98
N LEU A 13 20.82 -4.38 26.16
CA LEU A 13 21.54 -3.81 27.29
C LEU A 13 20.57 -3.03 28.17
N ARG A 14 20.75 -3.14 29.48
CA ARG A 14 20.05 -2.33 30.49
C ARG A 14 20.71 -0.95 30.60
N TRP A 15 19.89 0.09 30.72
CA TRP A 15 20.37 1.46 30.81
C TRP A 15 21.24 1.69 32.06
N ASP A 16 20.85 1.09 33.19
CA ASP A 16 21.44 1.24 34.52
C ASP A 16 22.58 0.24 34.85
N PHE A 17 22.92 -0.68 33.93
CA PHE A 17 23.95 -1.70 34.20
C PHE A 17 25.39 -1.17 34.01
N VAL A 18 25.81 -0.95 32.77
CA VAL A 18 27.14 -0.41 32.46
C VAL A 18 26.97 0.76 31.50
N TYR A 19 27.50 1.92 31.91
CA TYR A 19 27.48 3.13 31.10
C TYR A 19 28.46 3.00 29.93
N GLN A 20 27.95 3.04 28.71
CA GLN A 20 28.71 2.81 27.49
C GLN A 20 28.09 3.55 26.28
N ARG A 21 28.43 3.14 25.06
CA ARG A 21 28.04 3.81 23.81
C ARG A 21 26.55 4.21 23.73
N PRO A 22 25.57 3.34 24.04
CA PRO A 22 24.16 3.71 23.93
C PRO A 22 23.80 4.92 24.79
N GLN A 23 24.26 4.95 26.05
CA GLN A 23 23.99 6.06 26.94
C GLN A 23 24.68 7.34 26.46
N HIS A 24 25.92 7.25 25.97
CA HIS A 24 26.63 8.42 25.45
C HIS A 24 25.97 9.03 24.22
N LEU A 25 25.53 8.22 23.26
CA LEU A 25 24.90 8.68 22.01
C LEU A 25 23.47 9.15 22.27
N LEU A 26 22.64 8.30 22.87
CA LEU A 26 21.21 8.57 22.99
C LEU A 26 20.91 9.72 23.93
N SER A 27 21.65 9.91 25.02
CA SER A 27 21.47 11.09 25.90
C SER A 27 21.80 12.42 25.20
N ARG A 28 22.67 12.39 24.18
CA ARG A 28 23.01 13.57 23.38
C ARG A 28 21.97 13.83 22.30
N LEU A 29 21.49 12.78 21.64
CA LEU A 29 20.38 12.87 20.68
C LEU A 29 19.08 13.30 21.38
N ALA A 30 18.88 12.91 22.65
CA ALA A 30 17.77 13.30 23.51
C ALA A 30 17.64 14.81 23.75
N ARG A 31 18.71 15.58 23.50
CA ARG A 31 18.68 17.05 23.58
C ARG A 31 17.83 17.68 22.46
N GLU A 32 17.68 16.98 21.34
CA GLU A 32 16.92 17.45 20.17
C GLU A 32 15.62 16.67 19.98
N GLN A 33 15.59 15.37 20.29
CA GLN A 33 14.45 14.48 20.03
C GLN A 33 14.25 13.43 21.11
N ASN A 34 13.01 13.16 21.51
CA ASN A 34 12.72 12.18 22.56
C ASN A 34 13.24 10.78 22.20
N VAL A 35 13.84 10.10 23.17
CA VAL A 35 14.32 8.72 23.05
C VAL A 35 13.50 7.81 23.94
N LEU A 36 12.90 6.79 23.34
CA LEU A 36 12.22 5.69 24.04
C LEU A 36 13.14 4.46 23.97
N PHE A 37 13.75 4.09 25.09
CA PHE A 37 14.74 3.03 25.18
C PHE A 37 14.12 1.74 25.74
N ILE A 38 13.80 0.80 24.86
CA ILE A 38 13.18 -0.49 25.19
C ILE A 38 14.27 -1.48 25.59
N GLU A 39 14.23 -1.91 26.85
CA GLU A 39 15.10 -2.96 27.38
C GLU A 39 14.54 -4.38 27.12
N GLU A 40 15.33 -5.40 27.43
CA GLU A 40 14.85 -6.78 27.47
C GLU A 40 13.74 -6.96 28.51
N PRO A 41 12.83 -7.94 28.33
CA PRO A 41 11.80 -8.21 29.33
C PRO A 41 12.38 -8.68 30.67
N VAL A 42 11.66 -8.38 31.75
CA VAL A 42 11.83 -9.00 33.07
C VAL A 42 10.62 -9.90 33.31
N GLN A 43 10.83 -11.01 34.02
CA GLN A 43 9.73 -11.88 34.40
C GLN A 43 8.83 -11.17 35.42
N ALA A 44 7.56 -10.97 35.04
CA ALA A 44 6.52 -10.42 35.88
C ALA A 44 6.07 -11.44 36.93
N VAL A 45 5.68 -10.93 38.10
CA VAL A 45 4.97 -11.72 39.12
C VAL A 45 3.50 -11.93 38.74
N SER A 46 2.93 -11.00 37.95
CA SER A 46 1.56 -11.05 37.45
C SER A 46 1.45 -11.76 36.09
N ALA A 47 0.26 -12.27 35.77
CA ALA A 47 -0.03 -12.86 34.46
C ALA A 47 -0.16 -11.80 33.33
N THR A 48 -0.43 -10.55 33.67
CA THR A 48 -0.65 -9.47 32.71
C THR A 48 0.65 -8.73 32.41
N PRO A 49 1.09 -8.64 31.13
CA PRO A 49 2.27 -7.88 30.77
C PRO A 49 2.04 -6.37 31.02
N HIS A 50 3.07 -5.66 31.45
CA HIS A 50 2.99 -4.21 31.70
C HIS A 50 4.36 -3.53 31.53
N TRP A 51 4.35 -2.20 31.48
CA TRP A 51 5.56 -1.39 31.42
C TRP A 51 6.01 -0.91 32.81
N GLU A 52 7.31 -0.92 33.03
CA GLU A 52 7.99 -0.06 34.01
C GLU A 52 8.71 1.04 33.24
N PHE A 53 8.43 2.31 33.59
CA PHE A 53 9.05 3.47 32.95
C PHE A 53 10.06 4.14 33.90
N LEU A 54 11.26 4.43 33.39
CA LEU A 54 12.31 5.16 34.11
C LEU A 54 12.74 6.37 33.27
N TYR A 55 13.10 7.48 33.93
CA TYR A 55 13.50 8.73 33.27
C TYR A 55 14.89 9.16 33.76
N PRO A 56 15.95 8.46 33.32
CA PRO A 56 17.29 8.67 33.85
C PRO A 56 17.94 9.99 33.42
N GLU A 57 17.51 10.55 32.28
CA GLU A 57 18.05 11.78 31.69
C GLU A 57 16.92 12.57 31.01
N PRO A 58 17.02 13.91 30.89
CA PRO A 58 16.06 14.70 30.11
C PRO A 58 15.94 14.18 28.67
N GLY A 59 14.71 13.95 28.22
CA GLY A 59 14.41 13.45 26.88
C GLY A 59 14.63 11.95 26.68
N VAL A 60 15.03 11.20 27.72
CA VAL A 60 15.16 9.73 27.67
C VAL A 60 14.11 9.07 28.56
N MET A 61 13.24 8.28 27.96
CA MET A 61 12.32 7.37 28.64
C MET A 61 12.80 5.94 28.44
N VAL A 62 13.20 5.25 29.51
CA VAL A 62 13.52 3.83 29.48
C VAL A 62 12.24 3.04 29.73
N CYS A 63 11.90 2.16 28.79
CA CYS A 63 10.72 1.31 28.80
C CYS A 63 11.16 -0.13 29.10
N ARG A 64 10.95 -0.59 30.33
CA ARG A 64 11.27 -1.96 30.74
C ARG A 64 10.00 -2.81 30.71
N PRO A 65 9.90 -3.81 29.82
CA PRO A 65 8.72 -4.66 29.75
C PRO A 65 8.77 -5.71 30.87
N HIS A 66 7.65 -5.88 31.56
CA HIS A 66 7.42 -6.99 32.49
C HIS A 66 6.46 -7.98 31.83
N THR A 67 6.87 -9.23 31.66
CA THR A 67 6.14 -10.25 30.90
C THR A 67 5.97 -11.54 31.71
N PRO A 68 4.91 -12.33 31.51
CA PRO A 68 4.72 -13.58 32.27
C PRO A 68 5.70 -14.71 31.86
N SER A 69 6.45 -14.56 30.76
CA SER A 69 7.42 -15.56 30.31
C SER A 69 8.77 -15.42 31.03
N SER A 70 9.36 -16.55 31.40
CA SER A 70 10.75 -16.64 31.89
C SER A 70 11.78 -16.75 30.76
N ALA A 71 11.35 -16.80 29.50
CA ALA A 71 12.25 -16.91 28.36
C ALA A 71 13.10 -15.64 28.21
N PRO A 72 14.38 -15.76 27.82
CA PRO A 72 15.29 -14.61 27.79
C PRO A 72 15.02 -13.66 26.61
N GLY A 73 15.36 -12.39 26.80
CA GLY A 73 15.49 -11.39 25.75
C GLY A 73 14.31 -11.30 24.78
N TYR A 74 14.60 -11.33 23.48
CA TYR A 74 13.61 -11.26 22.39
C TYR A 74 13.33 -12.63 21.77
N SER A 75 13.21 -13.66 22.61
CA SER A 75 12.84 -15.02 22.20
C SER A 75 11.40 -15.08 21.65
N ALA A 76 11.06 -16.14 20.91
CA ALA A 76 9.75 -16.29 20.28
C ALA A 76 8.58 -16.24 21.28
N GLU A 77 8.78 -16.75 22.50
CA GLU A 77 7.79 -16.72 23.58
C GLU A 77 7.52 -15.30 24.11
N GLN A 78 8.51 -14.40 24.00
CA GLN A 78 8.39 -13.02 24.46
C GLN A 78 7.66 -12.12 23.44
N LEU A 79 7.78 -12.43 22.15
CA LEU A 79 7.30 -11.56 21.07
C LEU A 79 5.81 -11.18 21.15
N PRO A 80 4.86 -12.08 21.48
CA PRO A 80 3.45 -11.70 21.57
C PRO A 80 3.20 -10.61 22.62
N TYR A 81 3.81 -10.75 23.80
CA TYR A 81 3.67 -9.77 24.89
C TYR A 81 4.34 -8.44 24.54
N LEU A 82 5.55 -8.50 23.99
CA LEU A 82 6.30 -7.31 23.60
C LEU A 82 5.59 -6.54 22.46
N ARG A 83 4.96 -7.23 21.50
CA ARG A 83 4.16 -6.59 20.44
C ARG A 83 2.93 -5.88 20.98
N GLN A 84 2.21 -6.51 21.91
CA GLN A 84 1.06 -5.90 22.58
C GLN A 84 1.50 -4.61 23.30
N LEU A 85 2.49 -4.73 24.18
CA LEU A 85 3.01 -3.61 24.95
C LEU A 85 3.53 -2.48 24.05
N LEU A 86 4.17 -2.82 22.92
CA LEU A 86 4.67 -1.83 21.97
C LEU A 86 3.54 -1.07 21.26
N HIS A 87 2.46 -1.75 20.91
CA HIS A 87 1.28 -1.10 20.34
C HIS A 87 0.66 -0.11 21.32
N GLU A 88 0.47 -0.54 22.57
CA GLU A 88 -0.03 0.32 23.66
C GLU A 88 0.87 1.54 23.88
N LEU A 89 2.19 1.36 23.83
CA LEU A 89 3.16 2.45 23.99
C LEU A 89 3.04 3.47 22.84
N ILE A 90 2.99 3.00 21.59
CA ILE A 90 2.86 3.87 20.41
C ILE A 90 1.56 4.68 20.45
N GLU A 91 0.46 4.06 20.87
CA GLU A 91 -0.84 4.73 21.02
C GLU A 91 -0.85 5.74 22.16
N THR A 92 -0.31 5.35 23.33
CA THR A 92 -0.29 6.20 24.53
C THR A 92 0.58 7.43 24.34
N GLU A 93 1.76 7.25 23.75
CA GLU A 93 2.71 8.33 23.46
C GLU A 93 2.37 9.10 22.17
N LYS A 94 1.28 8.72 21.48
CA LYS A 94 0.80 9.35 20.24
C LYS A 94 1.92 9.51 19.20
N LEU A 95 2.66 8.43 18.97
CA LEU A 95 3.81 8.45 18.06
C LEU A 95 3.35 8.40 16.59
N ASP A 96 3.01 9.57 16.04
CA ASP A 96 2.59 9.73 14.64
C ASP A 96 3.74 9.60 13.63
N CYS A 97 4.98 9.77 14.09
CA CYS A 97 6.23 9.56 13.37
C CYS A 97 7.30 9.09 14.37
N TYR A 98 8.20 8.20 13.97
CA TYR A 98 9.29 7.72 14.82
C TYR A 98 10.37 7.00 14.00
N ILE A 99 11.57 6.89 14.57
CA ILE A 99 12.69 6.12 14.02
C ILE A 99 12.84 4.84 14.84
N CYS A 100 13.10 3.70 14.19
CA CYS A 100 13.47 2.47 14.91
C CYS A 100 14.99 2.33 14.96
N TRP A 101 15.56 2.25 16.17
CA TRP A 101 16.99 2.07 16.41
C TRP A 101 17.27 0.70 17.03
N PHE A 102 18.18 -0.09 16.48
CA PHE A 102 18.49 -1.43 16.95
C PHE A 102 19.92 -1.52 17.47
N TYR A 103 20.08 -2.01 18.71
CA TYR A 103 21.36 -2.53 19.23
C TYR A 103 21.43 -4.06 19.20
N THR A 104 20.35 -4.73 18.83
CA THR A 104 20.33 -6.20 18.71
C THR A 104 19.46 -6.64 17.53
N PRO A 105 19.96 -7.55 16.67
CA PRO A 105 19.14 -8.17 15.63
C PRO A 105 17.98 -8.99 16.19
N MET A 106 18.07 -9.46 17.44
CA MET A 106 17.03 -10.29 18.05
C MET A 106 15.69 -9.56 18.18
N ALA A 107 15.69 -8.22 18.27
CA ALA A 107 14.47 -7.42 18.34
C ALA A 107 13.81 -7.14 16.98
N LEU A 108 14.43 -7.53 15.85
CA LEU A 108 13.89 -7.29 14.51
C LEU A 108 12.42 -7.73 14.32
N PRO A 109 11.94 -8.86 14.87
CA PRO A 109 10.54 -9.26 14.74
C PRO A 109 9.53 -8.30 15.41
N LEU A 110 9.97 -7.40 16.29
CA LEU A 110 9.12 -6.35 16.85
C LEU A 110 8.88 -5.21 15.85
N ALA A 111 9.74 -5.07 14.83
CA ALA A 111 9.55 -4.11 13.74
C ALA A 111 8.44 -4.51 12.76
N GLU A 112 7.99 -5.77 12.79
CA GLU A 112 6.91 -6.26 11.93
C GLU A 112 5.60 -5.53 12.26
N GLY A 113 5.04 -4.82 11.27
CA GLY A 113 3.83 -4.02 11.43
C GLY A 113 4.06 -2.59 11.90
N LEU A 114 5.29 -2.25 12.34
CA LEU A 114 5.68 -0.86 12.58
C LEU A 114 5.94 -0.12 11.26
N LYS A 115 5.80 1.20 11.29
CA LYS A 115 6.03 2.08 10.14
C LYS A 115 6.98 3.23 10.53
N PRO A 116 8.25 2.94 10.86
CA PRO A 116 9.20 3.99 11.18
C PRO A 116 9.57 4.80 9.93
N GLU A 117 9.91 6.07 10.13
CA GLU A 117 10.44 6.96 9.10
C GLU A 117 11.85 6.51 8.62
N ALA A 118 12.59 5.85 9.51
CA ALA A 118 13.88 5.23 9.20
C ALA A 118 14.19 4.07 10.17
N MET A 119 14.96 3.09 9.70
CA MET A 119 15.54 2.02 10.51
C MET A 119 17.06 2.19 10.63
N ILE A 120 17.56 2.27 11.86
CA ILE A 120 18.98 2.42 12.19
C ILE A 120 19.46 1.17 12.91
N PHE A 121 20.57 0.59 12.45
CA PHE A 121 21.25 -0.50 13.14
C PHE A 121 22.62 -0.05 13.64
N ASP A 122 22.78 0.06 14.97
CA ASP A 122 24.08 0.36 15.59
C ASP A 122 24.76 -0.94 16.03
N CYS A 123 25.57 -1.48 15.12
CA CYS A 123 26.36 -2.69 15.30
C CYS A 123 27.62 -2.37 16.11
N MET A 124 27.49 -2.36 17.44
CA MET A 124 28.59 -2.08 18.36
C MET A 124 29.52 -3.27 18.60
N ASP A 125 28.98 -4.49 18.56
CA ASP A 125 29.68 -5.75 18.80
C ASP A 125 29.21 -6.82 17.81
N GLU A 126 30.07 -7.82 17.54
CA GLU A 126 29.68 -9.04 16.81
C GLU A 126 28.98 -10.00 17.78
N LEU A 127 27.70 -9.73 18.07
CA LEU A 127 26.91 -10.51 19.03
C LEU A 127 26.82 -12.00 18.65
N SER A 128 26.98 -12.33 17.37
CA SER A 128 26.97 -13.73 16.89
C SER A 128 28.21 -14.52 17.33
N ALA A 129 29.27 -13.83 17.73
CA ALA A 129 30.53 -14.42 18.17
C ALA A 129 30.60 -14.69 19.69
N PHE A 130 29.59 -14.29 20.45
CA PHE A 130 29.53 -14.52 21.91
C PHE A 130 29.20 -15.97 22.23
N LEU A 131 29.66 -16.48 23.36
CA LEU A 131 29.32 -17.82 23.81
C LEU A 131 27.81 -17.96 24.01
N ASN A 132 27.23 -19.05 23.52
CA ASN A 132 25.79 -19.33 23.55
C ASN A 132 24.91 -18.29 22.81
N ALA A 133 25.45 -17.61 21.79
CA ALA A 133 24.63 -16.75 20.93
C ALA A 133 23.47 -17.58 20.28
N PRO A 134 22.23 -17.06 20.28
CA PRO A 134 21.10 -17.74 19.63
C PRO A 134 21.37 -18.00 18.14
N ALA A 135 20.95 -19.17 17.64
CA ALA A 135 21.21 -19.58 16.25
C ALA A 135 20.60 -18.60 15.23
N GLU A 136 19.46 -18.01 15.57
CA GLU A 136 18.72 -17.07 14.74
C GLU A 136 19.41 -15.70 14.62
N LEU A 137 20.40 -15.41 15.46
CA LEU A 137 21.03 -14.09 15.51
C LEU A 137 21.75 -13.76 14.19
N LEU A 138 22.45 -14.73 13.60
CA LEU A 138 23.14 -14.55 12.31
C LEU A 138 22.15 -14.23 11.17
N GLU A 139 21.02 -14.94 11.13
CA GLU A 139 19.99 -14.72 10.12
C GLU A 139 19.33 -13.36 10.31
N ARG A 140 18.92 -13.03 11.55
CA ARG A 140 18.31 -11.74 11.87
C ARG A 140 19.27 -10.58 11.62
N GLU A 141 20.56 -10.74 11.88
CA GLU A 141 21.56 -9.72 11.55
C GLU A 141 21.62 -9.48 10.04
N ALA A 142 21.67 -10.56 9.25
CA ALA A 142 21.66 -10.44 7.80
C ALA A 142 20.40 -9.76 7.27
N GLN A 143 19.24 -10.02 7.89
CA GLN A 143 17.98 -9.36 7.54
C GLN A 143 17.98 -7.88 7.96
N LEU A 144 18.44 -7.56 9.17
CA LEU A 144 18.48 -6.19 9.68
C LEU A 144 19.47 -5.33 8.88
N LEU A 145 20.65 -5.85 8.54
CA LEU A 145 21.62 -5.16 7.67
C LEU A 145 21.02 -4.84 6.29
N LYS A 146 20.15 -5.69 5.75
CA LYS A 146 19.46 -5.41 4.47
C LYS A 146 18.34 -4.39 4.61
N LYS A 147 17.64 -4.37 5.75
CA LYS A 147 16.47 -3.50 5.99
C LYS A 147 16.83 -2.11 6.51
N ALA A 148 17.94 -1.97 7.22
CA ALA A 148 18.36 -0.71 7.81
C ALA A 148 18.69 0.34 6.73
N ASP A 149 18.18 1.56 6.93
CA ASP A 149 18.48 2.71 6.09
C ASP A 149 19.83 3.34 6.46
N LEU A 150 20.29 3.11 7.70
CA LEU A 150 21.59 3.52 8.23
C LEU A 150 22.18 2.42 9.11
N VAL A 151 23.45 2.09 8.89
CA VAL A 151 24.21 1.16 9.74
C VAL A 151 25.40 1.89 10.35
N LEU A 152 25.50 1.86 11.67
CA LEU A 152 26.63 2.40 12.42
C LEU A 152 27.47 1.24 12.96
N THR A 153 28.79 1.37 12.94
CA THR A 153 29.69 0.36 13.52
C THR A 153 30.60 0.97 14.58
N GLY A 154 30.79 0.26 15.70
CA GLY A 154 31.57 0.72 16.86
C GLY A 154 33.11 0.65 16.72
N GLY A 155 33.63 0.06 15.65
CA GLY A 155 35.07 -0.14 15.42
C GLY A 155 35.42 -0.31 13.94
N ALA A 156 36.70 -0.13 13.61
CA ALA A 156 37.18 -0.17 12.23
C ALA A 156 37.17 -1.60 11.66
N SER A 157 37.41 -2.60 12.51
CA SER A 157 37.30 -4.01 12.17
C SER A 157 35.86 -4.41 11.79
N LEU A 158 34.87 -4.04 12.61
CA LEU A 158 33.44 -4.21 12.29
C LEU A 158 33.05 -3.49 11.02
N TYR A 159 33.48 -2.23 10.85
CA TYR A 159 33.22 -1.48 9.63
C TYR A 159 33.68 -2.24 8.37
N ARG A 160 34.92 -2.74 8.38
CA ARG A 160 35.47 -3.53 7.26
C ARG A 160 34.65 -4.79 7.00
N ALA A 161 34.15 -5.45 8.05
CA ALA A 161 33.33 -6.65 7.92
C ALA A 161 31.90 -6.38 7.41
N LYS A 162 31.34 -5.19 7.68
CA LYS A 162 29.93 -4.88 7.36
C LYS A 162 29.74 -3.94 6.16
N LYS A 163 30.76 -3.17 5.73
CA LYS A 163 30.65 -2.16 4.65
C LYS A 163 30.12 -2.68 3.31
N GLY A 164 30.27 -3.98 3.03
CA GLY A 164 29.77 -4.61 1.80
C GLY A 164 28.34 -5.17 1.92
N ARG A 165 27.71 -5.08 3.10
CA ARG A 165 26.40 -5.71 3.40
C ARG A 165 25.24 -4.72 3.44
N ASN A 166 25.52 -3.41 3.38
CA ASN A 166 24.54 -2.32 3.27
C ASN A 166 25.22 -1.12 2.55
N PRO A 167 24.50 -0.34 1.72
CA PRO A 167 25.09 0.80 1.00
C PRO A 167 25.42 2.02 1.89
N ASN A 168 24.88 2.10 3.11
CA ASN A 168 24.98 3.24 4.01
C ASN A 168 25.54 2.83 5.38
N VAL A 169 26.79 2.38 5.39
CA VAL A 169 27.52 1.95 6.60
C VAL A 169 28.55 3.01 6.99
N HIS A 170 28.56 3.41 8.26
CA HIS A 170 29.48 4.42 8.79
C HIS A 170 30.23 3.92 10.02
N CYS A 171 31.53 4.18 10.06
CA CYS A 171 32.38 3.84 11.18
C CYS A 171 32.43 5.00 12.18
N PHE A 172 31.89 4.77 13.38
CA PHE A 172 32.04 5.68 14.51
C PHE A 172 32.73 4.93 15.65
N PRO A 173 34.08 4.92 15.68
CA PRO A 173 34.82 4.30 16.77
C PRO A 173 34.41 4.87 18.13
N SER A 174 34.66 4.08 19.18
CA SER A 174 34.46 4.53 20.55
C SER A 174 35.12 5.89 20.83
N SER A 175 34.42 6.74 21.59
CA SER A 175 34.92 8.02 22.11
C SER A 175 35.00 7.96 23.65
N VAL A 176 35.46 9.05 24.28
CA VAL A 176 35.61 9.13 25.74
C VAL A 176 35.11 10.47 26.29
N ASP A 177 34.59 10.45 27.52
CA ASP A 177 34.46 11.67 28.32
C ASP A 177 35.82 12.04 28.92
N ALA A 178 36.64 12.72 28.12
CA ALA A 178 38.01 13.04 28.49
C ALA A 178 38.09 13.87 29.79
N LYS A 179 37.11 14.77 30.04
CA LYS A 179 37.09 15.60 31.25
C LYS A 179 36.84 14.76 32.50
N HIS A 180 35.89 13.82 32.42
CA HIS A 180 35.58 12.91 33.52
C HIS A 180 36.81 12.10 33.96
N PHE A 181 37.50 11.44 33.02
CA PHE A 181 38.65 10.59 33.35
C PHE A 181 39.94 11.36 33.63
N ALA A 182 40.12 12.57 33.08
CA ALA A 182 41.25 13.44 33.41
C ALA A 182 41.25 13.88 34.89
N ALA A 183 40.12 13.78 35.60
CA ALA A 183 40.06 14.01 37.05
C ALA A 183 41.03 13.09 37.83
N ALA A 184 41.31 11.89 37.33
CA ALA A 184 42.30 10.97 37.91
C ALA A 184 43.73 11.56 37.91
N ALA A 185 44.03 12.49 37.01
CA ALA A 185 45.31 13.21 37.00
C ALA A 185 45.30 14.44 37.95
N ASN A 186 44.12 14.97 38.31
CA ASN A 186 43.93 16.32 38.86
C ASN A 186 43.35 16.36 40.30
N GLY A 187 44.17 16.07 41.30
CA GLY A 187 43.87 16.38 42.72
C GLY A 187 42.76 15.56 43.41
N MET A 188 42.08 14.65 42.71
CA MET A 188 41.12 13.70 43.27
C MET A 188 41.77 12.70 44.23
N GLN A 189 41.05 12.31 45.29
CA GLN A 189 41.41 11.18 46.15
C GLN A 189 41.14 9.85 45.46
N GLU A 190 42.01 8.87 45.71
CA GLU A 190 41.77 7.51 45.23
C GLU A 190 40.64 6.80 46.00
N ALA A 191 40.09 5.74 45.42
CA ALA A 191 39.02 4.97 46.06
C ALA A 191 39.48 4.36 47.40
N ALA A 192 38.69 4.57 48.46
CA ALA A 192 39.05 4.18 49.82
C ALA A 192 39.25 2.66 49.97
N ASP A 193 38.52 1.84 49.21
CA ASP A 193 38.58 0.38 49.29
C ASP A 193 39.79 -0.23 48.57
N GLN A 194 40.51 0.53 47.74
CA GLN A 194 41.80 0.12 47.16
C GLN A 194 43.01 0.74 47.87
N ALA A 195 42.82 1.79 48.68
CA ALA A 195 43.91 2.55 49.30
C ALA A 195 44.84 1.70 50.18
N ALA A 196 44.34 0.58 50.73
CA ALA A 196 45.12 -0.35 51.55
C ALA A 196 46.00 -1.33 50.75
N LEU A 197 45.86 -1.40 49.41
CA LEU A 197 46.64 -2.31 48.58
C LEU A 197 48.08 -1.83 48.38
N GLY A 198 49.05 -2.73 48.30
CA GLY A 198 50.45 -2.39 48.00
C GLY A 198 50.63 -1.91 46.56
N HIS A 199 51.68 -1.09 46.33
CA HIS A 199 52.13 -0.77 44.98
C HIS A 199 53.21 -1.77 44.52
N PRO A 200 53.34 -2.07 43.21
CA PRO A 200 52.56 -1.46 42.12
C PRO A 200 51.14 -2.04 41.98
N ARG A 201 50.20 -1.19 41.56
CA ARG A 201 48.80 -1.56 41.32
C ARG A 201 48.51 -1.59 39.81
N LEU A 202 48.15 -2.75 39.29
CA LEU A 202 47.82 -2.95 37.88
C LEU A 202 46.33 -3.23 37.76
N GLY A 203 45.59 -2.40 37.05
CA GLY A 203 44.13 -2.41 37.14
C GLY A 203 43.40 -2.53 35.80
N PHE A 204 42.27 -3.23 35.83
CA PHE A 204 41.27 -3.27 34.77
C PHE A 204 39.93 -2.83 35.34
N PHE A 205 39.17 -2.07 34.55
CA PHE A 205 37.73 -1.95 34.79
C PHE A 205 36.92 -2.28 33.54
N GLY A 206 35.75 -2.86 33.77
CA GLY A 206 34.84 -3.30 32.72
C GLY A 206 34.07 -4.53 33.13
N VAL A 207 33.23 -5.04 32.23
CA VAL A 207 32.55 -6.31 32.46
C VAL A 207 33.59 -7.43 32.52
N ILE A 208 33.55 -8.23 33.59
CA ILE A 208 34.38 -9.43 33.74
C ILE A 208 33.57 -10.59 33.19
N ASP A 209 33.84 -10.92 31.93
CA ASP A 209 33.17 -11.99 31.17
C ASP A 209 34.19 -12.82 30.37
N GLU A 210 33.71 -13.69 29.49
CA GLU A 210 34.50 -14.56 28.60
C GLU A 210 35.55 -13.85 27.72
N ARG A 211 35.45 -12.52 27.58
CA ARG A 211 36.42 -11.75 26.81
C ARG A 211 37.71 -11.51 27.58
N LEU A 212 37.73 -11.69 28.90
CA LEU A 212 38.96 -11.58 29.68
C LEU A 212 39.78 -12.87 29.65
N ASP A 213 41.10 -12.73 29.53
CA ASP A 213 42.04 -13.83 29.63
C ASP A 213 42.32 -14.15 31.10
N VAL A 214 41.49 -15.03 31.68
CA VAL A 214 41.62 -15.45 33.08
C VAL A 214 42.92 -16.21 33.36
N GLN A 215 43.47 -16.91 32.35
CA GLN A 215 44.73 -17.64 32.48
C GLN A 215 45.91 -16.66 32.54
N LEU A 216 45.89 -15.63 31.70
CA LEU A 216 46.85 -14.53 31.75
C LEU A 216 46.84 -13.83 33.12
N LEU A 217 45.66 -13.53 33.66
CA LEU A 217 45.53 -12.92 35.00
C LEU A 217 46.15 -13.80 36.09
N GLY A 218 45.89 -15.12 36.05
CA GLY A 218 46.49 -16.07 36.98
C GLY A 218 48.02 -16.13 36.84
N ALA A 219 48.52 -16.23 35.61
CA ALA A 219 49.96 -16.28 35.33
C ALA A 219 50.69 -15.01 35.79
N MET A 220 50.09 -13.82 35.60
CA MET A 220 50.63 -12.56 36.13
C MET A 220 50.70 -12.58 37.66
N ALA A 221 49.65 -13.04 38.31
CA ALA A 221 49.56 -13.08 39.77
C ALA A 221 50.58 -14.03 40.39
N GLU A 222 50.87 -15.16 39.72
CA GLU A 222 51.88 -16.13 40.14
C GLU A 222 53.31 -15.64 39.89
N ALA A 223 53.56 -14.99 38.75
CA ALA A 223 54.88 -14.47 38.40
C ALA A 223 55.32 -13.30 39.30
N HIS A 224 54.38 -12.44 39.69
CA HIS A 224 54.63 -11.26 40.53
C HIS A 224 53.69 -11.19 41.74
N PRO A 225 53.97 -11.95 42.82
CA PRO A 225 53.19 -11.92 44.05
C PRO A 225 53.15 -10.54 44.74
N GLU A 226 54.11 -9.67 44.43
CA GLU A 226 54.22 -8.30 44.94
C GLU A 226 53.31 -7.28 44.21
N TRP A 227 52.79 -7.62 43.03
CA TRP A 227 51.87 -6.76 42.29
C TRP A 227 50.45 -6.89 42.83
N SER A 228 49.76 -5.76 43.02
CA SER A 228 48.32 -5.77 43.31
C SER A 228 47.52 -5.67 42.02
N ILE A 229 46.79 -6.73 41.66
CA ILE A 229 45.96 -6.78 40.44
C ILE A 229 44.53 -6.38 40.80
N CYS A 230 44.09 -5.22 40.31
CA CYS A 230 42.81 -4.60 40.64
C CYS A 230 41.76 -4.86 39.54
N MET A 231 40.72 -5.63 39.85
CA MET A 231 39.64 -5.98 38.91
C MET A 231 38.33 -5.30 39.33
N VAL A 232 37.90 -4.27 38.59
CA VAL A 232 36.71 -3.46 38.93
C VAL A 232 35.60 -3.67 37.90
N GLY A 233 34.51 -4.31 38.32
CA GLY A 233 33.33 -4.49 37.48
C GLY A 233 32.51 -5.73 37.83
N PRO A 234 31.32 -5.87 37.22
CA PRO A 234 30.46 -7.01 37.45
C PRO A 234 31.02 -8.28 36.81
N VAL A 235 30.90 -9.41 37.51
CA VAL A 235 31.18 -10.75 36.97
C VAL A 235 29.89 -11.31 36.38
N VAL A 236 29.82 -11.44 35.05
CA VAL A 236 28.64 -11.91 34.33
C VAL A 236 29.05 -12.74 33.13
N LYS A 237 28.20 -13.68 32.70
CA LYS A 237 28.45 -14.55 31.52
C LYS A 237 29.72 -15.41 31.60
N ILE A 238 30.33 -15.50 32.78
CA ILE A 238 31.44 -16.38 33.11
C ILE A 238 31.18 -17.03 34.46
N ASP A 239 31.61 -18.28 34.63
CA ASP A 239 31.53 -18.96 35.93
C ASP A 239 32.55 -18.32 36.89
N ALA A 240 32.07 -17.69 37.95
CA ALA A 240 32.90 -17.06 38.97
C ALA A 240 33.88 -18.04 39.65
N ALA A 241 33.62 -19.35 39.61
CA ALA A 241 34.54 -20.37 40.10
C ALA A 241 35.82 -20.50 39.25
N THR A 242 35.78 -20.08 37.98
CA THR A 242 36.91 -20.14 37.04
C THR A 242 37.87 -18.95 37.15
N LEU A 243 37.49 -17.91 37.88
CA LEU A 243 38.33 -16.73 38.10
C LEU A 243 39.53 -17.07 39.02
N PRO A 244 40.75 -16.58 38.72
CA PRO A 244 41.91 -16.81 39.56
C PRO A 244 41.72 -16.18 40.95
N ARG A 245 42.14 -16.91 41.99
CA ARG A 245 41.94 -16.57 43.41
C ARG A 245 43.23 -16.27 44.17
N ASN A 246 44.30 -15.94 43.45
CA ASN A 246 45.59 -15.58 44.02
C ASN A 246 45.43 -14.41 45.01
N PRO A 247 46.19 -14.38 46.12
CA PRO A 247 45.99 -13.41 47.22
C PRO A 247 46.22 -11.95 46.81
N ASN A 248 46.93 -11.73 45.70
CA ASN A 248 47.27 -10.43 45.14
C ASN A 248 46.31 -9.97 44.03
N ILE A 249 45.24 -10.73 43.72
CA ILE A 249 44.15 -10.29 42.86
C ILE A 249 42.97 -9.82 43.71
N ARG A 250 42.49 -8.60 43.45
CA ARG A 250 41.33 -8.03 44.15
C ARG A 250 40.18 -7.73 43.18
N TYR A 251 39.07 -8.44 43.34
CA TYR A 251 37.80 -8.14 42.67
C TYR A 251 36.97 -7.18 43.52
N PHE A 252 36.65 -6.01 42.97
CA PHE A 252 35.88 -4.97 43.66
C PHE A 252 34.37 -5.07 43.39
N GLY A 253 33.97 -5.79 42.33
CA GLY A 253 32.58 -5.82 41.86
C GLY A 253 32.20 -4.55 41.10
N GLN A 254 30.91 -4.41 40.79
CA GLN A 254 30.39 -3.25 40.04
C GLN A 254 30.59 -1.95 40.81
N ARG A 255 30.98 -0.90 40.09
CA ARG A 255 31.09 0.49 40.59
C ARG A 255 30.39 1.42 39.62
N THR A 256 29.91 2.56 40.13
CA THR A 256 29.28 3.58 39.30
C THR A 256 30.29 4.19 38.33
N TYR A 257 29.82 4.64 37.18
CA TYR A 257 30.67 5.30 36.18
C TYR A 257 31.43 6.51 36.76
N GLN A 258 30.78 7.24 37.67
CA GLN A 258 31.34 8.39 38.38
C GLN A 258 32.52 8.02 39.30
N ALA A 259 32.55 6.80 39.84
CA ALA A 259 33.60 6.35 40.74
C ALA A 259 34.88 5.89 40.00
N LEU A 260 34.79 5.49 38.73
CA LEU A 260 35.91 4.88 37.99
C LEU A 260 37.21 5.72 37.96
N PRO A 261 37.19 7.07 37.80
CA PRO A 261 38.41 7.87 37.85
C PRO A 261 39.18 7.77 39.18
N SER A 262 38.46 7.56 40.30
CA SER A 262 39.11 7.42 41.62
C SER A 262 39.88 6.09 41.75
N TYR A 263 39.49 5.06 41.00
CA TYR A 263 40.28 3.83 40.90
C TYR A 263 41.54 4.06 40.05
N LEU A 264 41.38 4.64 38.86
CA LEU A 264 42.51 4.97 37.97
C LEU A 264 43.58 5.78 38.67
N LYS A 265 43.19 6.74 39.53
CA LYS A 265 44.12 7.56 40.31
C LYS A 265 45.20 6.71 40.97
N GLY A 266 44.79 5.63 41.64
CA GLY A 266 45.65 4.75 42.42
C GLY A 266 46.41 3.68 41.62
N TRP A 267 46.15 3.52 40.31
CA TRP A 267 46.83 2.50 39.50
C TRP A 267 48.12 3.01 38.87
N ASP A 268 49.13 2.15 38.80
CA ASP A 268 50.40 2.43 38.14
C ASP A 268 50.34 2.08 36.64
N VAL A 269 49.68 0.96 36.31
CA VAL A 269 49.46 0.49 34.93
C VAL A 269 48.01 0.06 34.77
N CYS A 270 47.41 0.41 33.63
CA CYS A 270 46.07 -0.05 33.26
C CYS A 270 46.16 -1.22 32.28
N LEU A 271 45.35 -2.24 32.51
CA LEU A 271 45.37 -3.50 31.80
C LEU A 271 44.20 -3.60 30.82
N LEU A 272 44.43 -4.18 29.65
CA LEU A 272 43.43 -4.67 28.71
C LEU A 272 43.72 -6.16 28.42
N PRO A 273 43.52 -7.06 29.40
CA PRO A 273 43.91 -8.46 29.29
C PRO A 273 42.81 -9.26 28.59
N PHE A 274 42.51 -8.91 27.35
CA PHE A 274 41.47 -9.58 26.57
C PHE A 274 41.97 -10.90 26.00
N ALA A 275 41.20 -11.98 26.17
CA ALA A 275 41.43 -13.25 25.52
C ALA A 275 41.36 -13.07 24.00
N ARG A 276 42.20 -13.78 23.23
CA ARG A 276 42.16 -13.73 21.76
C ARG A 276 41.27 -14.83 21.22
N ASN A 277 39.98 -14.57 21.15
CA ASN A 277 38.94 -15.51 20.72
C ASN A 277 37.96 -14.82 19.75
N ARG A 278 36.90 -15.52 19.34
CA ARG A 278 35.91 -14.97 18.40
C ARG A 278 35.19 -13.72 18.95
N SER A 279 34.90 -13.67 20.25
CA SER A 279 34.16 -12.54 20.84
C SER A 279 35.00 -11.27 21.01
N THR A 280 36.33 -11.36 20.86
CA THR A 280 37.25 -10.21 20.90
C THR A 280 37.87 -9.85 19.55
N GLU A 281 37.55 -10.60 18.49
CA GLU A 281 38.10 -10.37 17.14
C GLU A 281 37.77 -8.97 16.60
N PHE A 282 36.59 -8.46 16.96
CA PHE A 282 36.01 -7.23 16.43
C PHE A 282 35.83 -6.11 17.48
N ILE A 283 36.43 -6.25 18.66
CA ILE A 283 36.23 -5.26 19.74
C ILE A 283 37.09 -4.01 19.52
N SER A 284 36.53 -2.85 19.88
CA SER A 284 37.25 -1.58 19.98
C SER A 284 37.06 -1.00 21.38
N PRO A 285 37.89 -1.41 22.36
CA PRO A 285 37.66 -1.12 23.78
C PRO A 285 37.71 0.37 24.10
N THR A 286 36.61 0.93 24.63
CA THR A 286 36.56 2.32 25.14
C THR A 286 37.64 2.58 26.19
N LYS A 287 37.99 1.53 26.95
CA LYS A 287 38.92 1.56 28.10
C LYS A 287 40.27 2.13 27.70
N THR A 288 40.71 1.85 26.47
CA THR A 288 41.92 2.43 25.90
C THR A 288 41.91 3.95 26.00
N LEU A 289 40.84 4.60 25.54
CA LEU A 289 40.70 6.05 25.58
C LEU A 289 40.44 6.59 27.00
N GLU A 290 39.71 5.83 27.83
CA GLU A 290 39.48 6.16 29.25
C GLU A 290 40.81 6.22 30.02
N TYR A 291 41.72 5.27 29.77
CA TYR A 291 43.05 5.22 30.37
C TYR A 291 43.98 6.30 29.80
N MET A 292 43.89 6.59 28.51
CA MET A 292 44.60 7.71 27.88
C MET A 292 44.19 9.05 28.51
N ALA A 293 42.89 9.25 28.76
CA ALA A 293 42.38 10.47 29.38
C ALA A 293 42.89 10.66 30.82
N ALA A 294 43.08 9.56 31.55
CA ALA A 294 43.74 9.57 32.86
C ALA A 294 45.28 9.67 32.79
N GLY A 295 45.87 9.64 31.59
CA GLY A 295 47.31 9.71 31.36
C GLY A 295 48.09 8.49 31.87
N LYS A 296 47.44 7.33 31.98
CA LYS A 296 48.02 6.10 32.53
C LYS A 296 48.73 5.28 31.44
N MET A 297 49.77 4.55 31.82
CA MET A 297 50.39 3.57 30.92
C MET A 297 49.44 2.39 30.75
N ILE A 298 49.32 1.89 29.52
CA ILE A 298 48.35 0.86 29.13
C ILE A 298 49.10 -0.35 28.62
N VAL A 299 48.76 -1.53 29.12
CA VAL A 299 49.24 -2.81 28.60
C VAL A 299 48.04 -3.57 28.06
N SER A 300 48.13 -4.03 26.81
CA SER A 300 47.04 -4.72 26.12
C SER A 300 47.52 -6.01 25.47
N THR A 301 46.64 -7.01 25.41
CA THR A 301 46.80 -8.06 24.41
C THR A 301 46.64 -7.43 23.02
N PRO A 302 47.20 -8.00 21.95
CA PRO A 302 47.20 -7.39 20.62
C PRO A 302 45.82 -7.51 19.94
N ILE A 303 44.84 -6.81 20.50
CA ILE A 303 43.51 -6.62 19.93
C ILE A 303 43.65 -5.77 18.68
N THR A 304 43.07 -6.24 17.58
CA THR A 304 43.28 -5.71 16.22
C THR A 304 43.15 -4.19 16.17
N ASP A 305 42.06 -3.62 16.69
CA ASP A 305 41.82 -2.18 16.60
C ASP A 305 42.69 -1.38 17.59
N VAL A 306 43.09 -1.96 18.74
CA VAL A 306 44.04 -1.31 19.68
C VAL A 306 45.44 -1.27 19.09
N ALA A 307 45.93 -2.41 18.61
CA ALA A 307 47.27 -2.53 18.04
C ALA A 307 47.42 -1.67 16.78
N ALA A 308 46.42 -1.66 15.90
CA ALA A 308 46.46 -0.90 14.66
C ALA A 308 46.36 0.63 14.88
N GLN A 309 45.58 1.08 15.86
CA GLN A 309 45.34 2.52 16.06
C GLN A 309 46.29 3.14 17.09
N TYR A 310 46.73 2.38 18.10
CA TYR A 310 47.40 2.89 19.29
C TYR A 310 48.68 2.14 19.67
N GLY A 311 49.22 1.28 18.79
CA GLY A 311 50.39 0.44 19.07
C GLY A 311 51.64 1.21 19.53
N ASP A 312 51.82 2.46 19.09
CA ASP A 312 52.95 3.31 19.53
C ASP A 312 52.74 3.95 20.91
N LEU A 313 51.51 3.90 21.43
CA LEU A 313 51.09 4.51 22.69
C LEU A 313 50.85 3.45 23.79
N VAL A 314 50.48 2.24 23.41
CA VAL A 314 50.15 1.10 24.29
C VAL A 314 51.30 0.09 24.26
N TYR A 315 51.57 -0.59 25.37
CA TYR A 315 52.48 -1.74 25.40
C TYR A 315 51.70 -3.01 25.03
N LEU A 316 52.25 -3.83 24.15
CA LEU A 316 51.57 -5.02 23.63
C LEU A 316 52.29 -6.30 24.05
N GLY A 317 51.53 -7.30 24.52
CA GLY A 317 52.02 -8.65 24.80
C GLY A 317 51.01 -9.71 24.38
N GLY A 318 51.41 -10.65 23.52
CA GLY A 318 50.52 -11.65 22.93
C GLY A 318 50.43 -12.94 23.74
N THR A 319 51.44 -13.23 24.55
CA THR A 319 51.51 -14.38 25.46
C THR A 319 51.60 -13.92 26.92
N ALA A 320 51.42 -14.82 27.89
CA ALA A 320 51.57 -14.48 29.31
C ALA A 320 52.94 -13.86 29.62
N SER A 321 54.03 -14.46 29.13
CA SER A 321 55.39 -13.94 29.33
C SER A 321 55.61 -12.58 28.67
N GLU A 322 55.11 -12.38 27.45
CA GLU A 322 55.23 -11.08 26.76
C GLU A 322 54.40 -9.99 27.44
N PHE A 323 53.20 -10.33 27.91
CA PHE A 323 52.31 -9.38 28.58
C PHE A 323 52.85 -8.98 29.96
N ILE A 324 53.43 -9.93 30.71
CA ILE A 324 54.15 -9.65 31.95
C ILE A 324 55.34 -8.74 31.67
N ALA A 325 56.18 -9.05 30.67
CA ALA A 325 57.30 -8.20 30.28
C ALA A 325 56.86 -6.80 29.84
N ALA A 326 55.72 -6.67 29.16
CA ALA A 326 55.13 -5.38 28.81
C ALA A 326 54.68 -4.58 30.05
N CYS A 327 54.17 -5.25 31.09
CA CYS A 327 53.86 -4.62 32.38
C CYS A 327 55.14 -4.14 33.10
N GLU A 328 56.19 -4.96 33.14
CA GLU A 328 57.48 -4.58 33.70
C GLU A 328 58.07 -3.35 32.98
N GLN A 329 58.01 -3.34 31.65
CA GLN A 329 58.43 -2.20 30.83
C GLN A 329 57.61 -0.94 31.14
N ALA A 330 56.29 -1.06 31.23
CA ALA A 330 55.42 0.07 31.56
C ALA A 330 55.72 0.65 32.96
N LEU A 331 55.99 -0.22 33.95
CA LEU A 331 56.39 0.17 35.30
C LEU A 331 57.78 0.83 35.31
N ALA A 332 58.74 0.30 34.56
CA ALA A 332 60.12 0.80 34.47
C ALA A 332 60.30 2.01 33.53
N ALA A 333 59.25 2.39 32.78
CA ALA A 333 59.31 3.45 31.76
C ALA A 333 59.87 4.76 32.32
N SER A 334 60.85 5.34 31.62
CA SER A 334 61.51 6.59 32.00
C SER A 334 60.52 7.76 31.99
N ARG A 335 60.86 8.85 32.68
CA ARG A 335 60.05 10.09 32.65
C ARG A 335 59.86 10.62 31.24
N GLU A 336 60.88 10.53 30.40
CA GLU A 336 60.84 10.96 29.00
C GLU A 336 59.90 10.09 28.16
N GLU A 337 59.97 8.76 28.32
CA GLU A 337 59.07 7.86 27.61
C GLU A 337 57.61 8.07 28.02
N ARG A 338 57.35 8.18 29.34
CA ARG A 338 56.01 8.48 29.87
C ARG A 338 55.48 9.80 29.30
N ALA A 339 56.30 10.86 29.28
CA ALA A 339 55.92 12.16 28.73
C ALA A 339 55.62 12.09 27.23
N ARG A 340 56.43 11.36 26.45
CA ARG A 340 56.22 11.13 25.01
C ARG A 340 54.91 10.43 24.73
N ARG A 341 54.63 9.30 25.42
CA ARG A 341 53.38 8.55 25.26
C ARG A 341 52.18 9.39 25.68
N GLN A 342 52.23 10.05 26.84
CA GLN A 342 51.16 10.94 27.29
C GLN A 342 50.89 12.12 26.33
N LYS A 343 51.92 12.63 25.64
CA LYS A 343 51.73 13.62 24.58
C LYS A 343 50.92 13.04 23.42
N GLY A 344 51.31 11.89 22.90
CA GLY A 344 50.56 11.21 21.82
C GLY A 344 49.13 10.84 22.24
N MET A 345 48.93 10.43 23.50
CA MET A 345 47.58 10.19 24.05
C MET A 345 46.71 11.46 24.00
N ARG A 346 47.25 12.63 24.34
CA ARG A 346 46.52 13.91 24.23
C ARG A 346 46.17 14.27 22.79
N GLU A 347 47.06 13.98 21.85
CA GLU A 347 46.82 14.20 20.41
C GLU A 347 45.66 13.32 19.91
N VAL A 348 45.61 12.05 20.30
CA VAL A 348 44.47 11.16 20.01
C VAL A 348 43.17 11.71 20.61
N LEU A 349 43.18 12.03 21.91
CA LEU A 349 41.99 12.52 22.63
C LEU A 349 41.43 13.82 22.04
N ALA A 350 42.29 14.69 21.49
CA ALA A 350 41.87 15.93 20.86
C ALA A 350 41.03 15.70 19.58
N THR A 351 41.08 14.50 18.99
CA THR A 351 40.37 14.14 17.77
C THR A 351 39.10 13.31 18.02
N THR A 352 38.81 12.95 19.27
CA THR A 352 37.67 12.11 19.64
C THR A 352 36.70 12.86 20.54
N SER A 353 35.40 12.74 20.29
CA SER A 353 34.37 13.36 21.14
C SER A 353 33.02 12.68 20.95
N TRP A 354 32.35 12.35 22.05
CA TRP A 354 30.97 11.87 22.00
C TRP A 354 29.99 12.92 21.48
N ASP A 355 30.24 14.21 21.75
CA ASP A 355 29.41 15.30 21.20
C ASP A 355 29.59 15.44 19.69
N ALA A 356 30.83 15.34 19.19
CA ALA A 356 31.08 15.34 17.74
C ALA A 356 30.49 14.09 17.06
N THR A 357 30.61 12.93 17.70
CA THR A 357 30.02 11.66 17.21
C THR A 357 28.50 11.75 17.14
N ALA A 358 27.85 12.24 18.20
CA ALA A 358 26.40 12.40 18.24
C ALA A 358 25.92 13.41 17.19
N ALA A 359 26.62 14.52 16.98
CA ALA A 359 26.30 15.50 15.95
C ALA A 359 26.41 14.91 14.53
N ALA A 360 27.47 14.14 14.25
CA ALA A 360 27.63 13.47 12.96
C ALA A 360 26.54 12.40 12.73
N VAL A 361 26.19 11.63 13.75
CA VAL A 361 25.08 10.67 13.70
C VAL A 361 23.76 11.39 13.45
N GLN A 362 23.48 12.50 14.14
CA GLN A 362 22.28 13.31 13.95
C GLN A 362 22.16 13.83 12.51
N GLN A 363 23.28 14.27 11.92
CA GLN A 363 23.32 14.67 10.52
C GLN A 363 22.93 13.52 9.58
N LEU A 364 23.51 12.32 9.78
CA LEU A 364 23.19 11.14 8.97
C LEU A 364 21.72 10.72 9.11
N ILE A 365 21.14 10.85 10.30
CA ILE A 365 19.70 10.63 10.52
C ILE A 365 18.89 11.60 9.65
N GLY A 366 19.24 12.89 9.68
CA GLY A 366 18.59 13.91 8.85
C GLY A 366 18.67 13.58 7.36
N GLU A 367 19.85 13.20 6.86
CA GLU A 367 20.05 12.81 5.46
C GLU A 367 19.19 11.60 5.05
N VAL A 368 19.07 10.61 5.94
CA VAL A 368 18.25 9.41 5.71
C VAL A 368 16.76 9.76 5.69
N LEU A 369 16.29 10.60 6.61
CA LEU A 369 14.90 11.05 6.64
C LEU A 369 14.55 11.86 5.39
N GLU A 370 15.42 12.77 4.96
CA GLU A 370 15.23 13.53 3.72
C GLU A 370 15.24 12.62 2.49
N ALA A 371 16.15 11.63 2.43
CA ALA A 371 16.17 10.65 1.34
C ALA A 371 14.91 9.74 1.36
N ALA A 372 14.40 9.36 2.53
CA ALA A 372 13.17 8.58 2.67
C ALA A 372 11.94 9.37 2.21
N ARG A 373 11.88 10.66 2.55
CA ARG A 373 10.87 11.61 2.05
C ARG A 373 10.95 11.75 0.53
N ALA A 374 12.15 11.94 -0.02
CA ALA A 374 12.38 12.09 -1.46
C ALA A 374 12.11 10.80 -2.27
N ARG A 375 12.28 9.62 -1.67
CA ARG A 375 12.01 8.31 -2.30
C ARG A 375 10.56 7.82 -2.16
N GLY A 376 9.65 8.63 -1.62
CA GLY A 376 8.22 8.29 -1.57
C GLY A 376 7.85 7.21 -0.54
N ARG A 377 8.67 6.98 0.50
CA ARG A 377 8.25 6.19 1.67
C ARG A 377 7.38 7.00 2.66
N GLY A 378 7.16 8.29 2.39
CA GLY A 378 6.31 9.17 3.17
C GLY A 378 4.86 9.16 2.71
N ARG A 379 3.94 9.25 3.68
CA ARG A 379 2.50 9.50 3.50
C ARG A 379 2.28 10.57 2.42
N THR A 380 1.67 10.19 1.30
CA THR A 380 1.26 11.15 0.28
C THR A 380 -0.10 11.71 0.70
N ARG A 381 -0.23 13.03 0.84
CA ARG A 381 -1.53 13.67 1.08
C ARG A 381 -2.01 14.33 -0.20
N ALA A 382 -3.24 14.04 -0.61
CA ALA A 382 -3.88 14.63 -1.77
C ALA A 382 -5.17 15.34 -1.37
N ARG A 383 -5.48 16.46 -2.04
CA ARG A 383 -6.78 17.13 -1.87
C ARG A 383 -7.91 16.19 -2.25
N ALA A 384 -7.81 15.58 -3.42
CA ALA A 384 -8.75 14.58 -3.89
C ALA A 384 -7.99 13.37 -4.47
N VAL A 385 -8.48 12.17 -4.19
CA VAL A 385 -8.03 10.96 -4.88
C VAL A 385 -9.18 10.39 -5.70
N VAL A 386 -8.93 10.07 -6.95
CA VAL A 386 -9.86 9.41 -7.85
C VAL A 386 -9.41 7.97 -8.06
N VAL A 387 -10.28 6.99 -7.78
CA VAL A 387 -9.98 5.56 -7.95
C VAL A 387 -10.68 5.02 -9.19
N GLY A 388 -9.87 4.58 -10.15
CA GLY A 388 -10.24 4.03 -11.45
C GLY A 388 -10.16 5.08 -12.56
N ALA A 389 -9.37 4.84 -13.61
CA ALA A 389 -9.21 5.72 -14.78
C ALA A 389 -10.09 5.27 -15.95
N GLY A 390 -11.33 4.86 -15.67
CA GLY A 390 -12.38 4.73 -16.69
C GLY A 390 -12.92 6.09 -17.16
N PRO A 391 -13.93 6.12 -18.06
CA PRO A 391 -14.54 7.36 -18.54
C PRO A 391 -14.91 8.35 -17.40
N THR A 392 -15.50 7.84 -16.31
CA THR A 392 -15.88 8.64 -15.15
C THR A 392 -14.68 9.22 -14.42
N GLY A 393 -13.66 8.41 -14.13
CA GLY A 393 -12.50 8.87 -13.36
C GLY A 393 -11.61 9.83 -14.15
N LEU A 394 -11.47 9.61 -15.47
CA LEU A 394 -10.79 10.54 -16.37
C LEU A 394 -11.48 11.92 -16.38
N SER A 395 -12.81 11.91 -16.50
CA SER A 395 -13.59 13.16 -16.41
C SER A 395 -13.48 13.81 -15.03
N ALA A 396 -13.58 13.04 -13.94
CA ALA A 396 -13.44 13.59 -12.58
C ALA A 396 -12.06 14.23 -12.36
N ALA A 397 -10.98 13.54 -12.74
CA ALA A 397 -9.61 14.04 -12.59
C ALA A 397 -9.36 15.30 -13.44
N TYR A 398 -9.89 15.35 -14.67
CA TYR A 398 -9.83 16.55 -15.52
C TYR A 398 -10.48 17.76 -14.84
N HIS A 399 -11.64 17.58 -14.21
CA HIS A 399 -12.36 18.66 -13.53
C HIS A 399 -11.76 19.04 -12.16
N LEU A 400 -11.13 18.10 -11.46
CA LEU A 400 -10.51 18.34 -10.15
C LEU A 400 -9.18 19.11 -10.22
N GLY A 401 -8.44 19.01 -11.34
CA GLY A 401 -7.22 19.80 -11.56
C GLY A 401 -5.95 19.27 -10.86
N GLU A 402 -5.00 20.17 -10.61
CA GLU A 402 -3.60 19.88 -10.22
C GLU A 402 -3.46 19.14 -8.88
N ASP A 403 -4.34 19.39 -7.92
CA ASP A 403 -4.24 18.82 -6.56
C ASP A 403 -4.92 17.44 -6.42
N SER A 404 -5.15 16.75 -7.54
CA SER A 404 -5.79 15.43 -7.57
C SER A 404 -4.82 14.32 -7.97
N ILE A 405 -5.02 13.13 -7.39
CA ILE A 405 -4.32 11.90 -7.80
C ILE A 405 -5.34 10.94 -8.40
N LEU A 406 -5.16 10.55 -9.65
CA LEU A 406 -5.94 9.51 -10.34
C LEU A 406 -5.17 8.18 -10.31
N ILE A 407 -5.79 7.15 -9.74
CA ILE A 407 -5.18 5.83 -9.54
C ILE A 407 -5.87 4.80 -10.45
N GLU A 408 -5.08 4.02 -11.18
CA GLU A 408 -5.53 2.97 -12.08
C GLU A 408 -4.70 1.69 -11.90
N GLN A 409 -5.37 0.58 -11.64
CA GLN A 409 -4.72 -0.71 -11.45
C GLN A 409 -4.13 -1.29 -12.75
N ASN A 410 -4.70 -0.93 -13.90
CA ASN A 410 -4.23 -1.37 -15.21
C ASN A 410 -3.06 -0.52 -15.70
N SER A 411 -2.33 -1.04 -16.69
CA SER A 411 -1.24 -0.32 -17.36
C SER A 411 -1.70 0.81 -18.30
N ARG A 412 -3.01 0.90 -18.56
CA ARG A 412 -3.64 1.88 -19.45
C ARG A 412 -4.98 2.35 -18.91
N VAL A 413 -5.30 3.61 -19.16
CA VAL A 413 -6.59 4.21 -18.86
C VAL A 413 -7.69 3.69 -19.80
N GLY A 414 -8.94 3.91 -19.42
CA GLY A 414 -10.14 3.62 -20.22
C GLY A 414 -11.10 2.62 -19.61
N GLY A 415 -10.73 1.92 -18.53
CA GLY A 415 -11.60 0.94 -17.87
C GLY A 415 -12.11 -0.12 -18.84
N TRP A 416 -13.44 -0.23 -18.99
CA TRP A 416 -14.06 -1.12 -19.99
C TRP A 416 -14.20 -0.53 -21.38
N CYS A 417 -13.93 0.76 -21.55
CA CYS A 417 -13.91 1.45 -22.84
C CYS A 417 -12.55 1.35 -23.54
N ARG A 418 -11.73 0.37 -23.15
CA ARG A 418 -10.41 0.09 -23.75
C ARG A 418 -10.55 -0.70 -25.05
N SER A 419 -9.48 -0.65 -25.83
CA SER A 419 -9.30 -1.45 -27.05
C SER A 419 -8.01 -2.25 -26.98
N ILE A 420 -7.99 -3.39 -27.67
CA ILE A 420 -6.83 -4.25 -27.88
C ILE A 420 -6.51 -4.33 -29.37
N GLU A 421 -5.25 -4.59 -29.69
CA GLU A 421 -4.80 -4.87 -31.05
C GLU A 421 -4.30 -6.31 -31.16
N SER A 422 -4.67 -7.00 -32.23
CA SER A 422 -4.24 -8.37 -32.49
C SER A 422 -4.09 -8.61 -33.99
N LYS A 423 -2.88 -8.92 -34.45
CA LYS A 423 -2.55 -9.14 -35.88
C LYS A 423 -3.09 -8.05 -36.83
N GLY A 424 -3.04 -6.78 -36.40
CA GLY A 424 -3.51 -5.63 -37.18
C GLY A 424 -5.01 -5.35 -37.09
N PHE A 425 -5.78 -6.17 -36.36
CA PHE A 425 -7.17 -5.86 -36.00
C PHE A 425 -7.22 -5.04 -34.71
N THR A 426 -8.11 -4.05 -34.63
CA THR A 426 -8.45 -3.35 -33.40
C THR A 426 -9.81 -3.82 -32.91
N PHE A 427 -9.88 -4.28 -31.66
CA PHE A 427 -11.12 -4.69 -30.99
C PHE A 427 -11.33 -3.88 -29.71
N ASP A 428 -12.53 -3.35 -29.50
CA ASP A 428 -12.90 -2.85 -28.18
C ASP A 428 -13.18 -4.02 -27.25
N PHE A 429 -13.02 -3.83 -25.93
CA PHE A 429 -13.32 -4.88 -24.94
C PHE A 429 -14.75 -5.43 -25.07
N ALA A 430 -15.71 -4.58 -25.46
CA ALA A 430 -17.07 -4.91 -25.88
C ALA A 430 -17.53 -3.88 -26.93
N GLY A 431 -18.72 -4.02 -27.51
CA GLY A 431 -19.24 -3.03 -28.46
C GLY A 431 -19.49 -1.65 -27.85
N HIS A 432 -18.75 -0.63 -28.30
CA HIS A 432 -18.88 0.76 -27.86
C HIS A 432 -19.18 1.71 -29.03
N ILE A 433 -20.00 2.73 -28.75
CA ILE A 433 -20.35 3.80 -29.69
C ILE A 433 -20.45 5.14 -28.96
N MET A 434 -20.25 6.24 -29.68
CA MET A 434 -20.44 7.60 -29.18
C MET A 434 -21.81 8.14 -29.63
N PHE A 435 -22.65 8.52 -28.68
CA PHE A 435 -23.87 9.29 -28.95
C PHE A 435 -24.20 10.06 -27.67
N SER A 436 -24.75 11.26 -27.84
CA SER A 436 -25.28 12.04 -26.72
C SER A 436 -26.26 13.07 -27.25
N ASN A 437 -27.15 13.56 -26.39
CA ASN A 437 -27.96 14.76 -26.64
C ASN A 437 -27.42 15.97 -25.87
N ASP A 438 -26.35 15.78 -25.09
CA ASP A 438 -25.77 16.82 -24.26
C ASP A 438 -24.70 17.61 -25.03
N ALA A 439 -24.92 18.92 -25.17
CA ALA A 439 -24.02 19.80 -25.92
C ALA A 439 -22.59 19.85 -25.34
N TYR A 440 -22.45 19.71 -24.02
CA TYR A 440 -21.16 19.67 -23.36
C TYR A 440 -20.41 18.36 -23.68
N VAL A 441 -21.11 17.23 -23.76
CA VAL A 441 -20.50 15.96 -24.21
C VAL A 441 -20.00 16.06 -25.65
N HIS A 442 -20.74 16.73 -26.55
CA HIS A 442 -20.25 16.98 -27.92
C HIS A 442 -18.98 17.83 -27.95
N GLN A 443 -18.88 18.84 -27.09
CA GLN A 443 -17.64 19.63 -26.93
C GLN A 443 -16.48 18.76 -26.42
N LEU A 444 -16.75 17.83 -25.49
CA LEU A 444 -15.76 16.86 -25.04
C LEU A 444 -15.31 15.95 -26.19
N TYR A 445 -16.21 15.41 -27.00
CA TYR A 445 -15.80 14.60 -28.16
C TYR A 445 -14.88 15.38 -29.11
N GLN A 446 -15.20 16.64 -29.39
CA GLN A 446 -14.35 17.50 -30.23
C GLN A 446 -12.99 17.75 -29.59
N MET A 447 -12.93 18.01 -28.28
CA MET A 447 -11.69 18.22 -27.54
C MET A 447 -10.80 16.97 -27.56
N LEU A 448 -11.39 15.81 -27.30
CA LEU A 448 -10.67 14.55 -27.09
C LEU A 448 -10.20 13.89 -28.40
N LEU A 449 -10.95 14.05 -29.48
CA LEU A 449 -10.67 13.37 -30.76
C LEU A 449 -10.27 14.32 -31.89
N GLY A 450 -10.63 15.61 -31.83
CA GLY A 450 -10.50 16.52 -32.96
C GLY A 450 -11.14 15.92 -34.23
N ASP A 451 -10.34 15.78 -35.29
CA ASP A 451 -10.78 15.21 -36.57
C ASP A 451 -10.80 13.66 -36.59
N ASN A 452 -10.35 12.98 -35.52
CA ASN A 452 -10.33 11.51 -35.43
C ASN A 452 -11.70 10.92 -35.10
N VAL A 453 -12.74 11.31 -35.84
CA VAL A 453 -14.13 10.91 -35.61
C VAL A 453 -14.77 10.39 -36.90
N HIS A 454 -15.58 9.35 -36.77
CA HIS A 454 -16.36 8.76 -37.84
C HIS A 454 -17.83 8.72 -37.43
N TRP A 455 -18.66 9.55 -38.06
CA TRP A 455 -20.10 9.61 -37.82
C TRP A 455 -20.86 8.84 -38.89
N GLN A 456 -21.77 7.97 -38.48
CA GLN A 456 -22.51 7.11 -39.40
C GLN A 456 -23.91 6.75 -38.90
N ASP A 457 -24.76 6.35 -39.84
CA ASP A 457 -26.10 5.87 -39.55
C ASP A 457 -26.07 4.44 -39.01
N ARG A 458 -26.97 4.17 -38.07
CA ARG A 458 -27.01 2.91 -37.33
C ARG A 458 -27.63 1.79 -38.14
N GLU A 459 -26.95 0.65 -38.15
CA GLU A 459 -27.45 -0.61 -38.74
C GLU A 459 -27.48 -1.70 -37.67
N ALA A 460 -28.54 -1.68 -36.87
CA ALA A 460 -28.78 -2.63 -35.78
C ALA A 460 -29.88 -3.62 -36.16
N TRP A 461 -29.62 -4.92 -35.95
CA TRP A 461 -30.47 -5.99 -36.46
C TRP A 461 -30.71 -7.09 -35.42
N VAL A 462 -31.76 -7.88 -35.62
CA VAL A 462 -32.06 -9.10 -34.86
C VAL A 462 -31.99 -10.28 -35.83
N TYR A 463 -31.28 -11.33 -35.45
CA TYR A 463 -31.28 -12.60 -36.19
C TYR A 463 -32.14 -13.62 -35.46
N SER A 464 -33.25 -14.01 -36.06
CA SER A 464 -34.19 -14.98 -35.49
C SER A 464 -34.90 -15.72 -36.62
N LYS A 465 -35.18 -17.01 -36.44
CA LYS A 465 -35.85 -17.84 -37.47
C LYS A 465 -35.14 -17.82 -38.82
N ASN A 466 -33.81 -17.77 -38.79
CA ASN A 466 -32.94 -17.68 -39.97
C ASN A 466 -33.18 -16.45 -40.87
N VAL A 467 -33.73 -15.37 -40.32
CA VAL A 467 -33.90 -14.10 -41.03
C VAL A 467 -33.35 -12.94 -40.21
N TYR A 468 -32.96 -11.88 -40.90
CA TYR A 468 -32.56 -10.62 -40.29
C TYR A 468 -33.73 -9.64 -40.32
N THR A 469 -34.14 -9.15 -39.16
CA THR A 469 -35.08 -8.04 -39.02
C THR A 469 -34.39 -6.83 -38.39
N ARG A 470 -34.82 -5.62 -38.76
CA ARG A 470 -34.25 -4.40 -38.18
C ARG A 470 -34.62 -4.28 -36.70
N TYR A 471 -33.73 -3.67 -35.92
CA TYR A 471 -34.08 -3.24 -34.57
C TYR A 471 -34.90 -1.93 -34.63
N PRO A 472 -35.99 -1.79 -33.85
CA PRO A 472 -36.47 -2.72 -32.81
C PRO A 472 -37.40 -3.83 -33.33
N PHE A 473 -37.25 -5.06 -32.79
CA PHE A 473 -37.98 -6.26 -33.22
C PHE A 473 -39.50 -6.04 -33.27
N GLN A 474 -40.04 -5.42 -32.23
CA GLN A 474 -41.47 -5.17 -32.07
C GLN A 474 -42.07 -4.29 -33.18
N GLY A 475 -41.28 -3.42 -33.82
CA GLY A 475 -41.73 -2.53 -34.89
C GLY A 475 -41.28 -2.94 -36.30
N ALA A 476 -40.60 -4.08 -36.44
CA ALA A 476 -40.00 -4.53 -37.69
C ALA A 476 -40.17 -6.05 -37.87
N LEU A 477 -41.43 -6.49 -37.95
CA LEU A 477 -41.80 -7.90 -38.07
C LEU A 477 -41.73 -8.43 -39.51
N TYR A 478 -41.61 -7.53 -40.50
CA TYR A 478 -41.53 -7.88 -41.90
C TYR A 478 -40.38 -8.85 -42.20
N GLY A 479 -40.70 -9.92 -42.93
CA GLY A 479 -39.75 -10.98 -43.29
C GLY A 479 -39.71 -12.16 -42.31
N LEU A 480 -40.36 -12.07 -41.14
CA LEU A 480 -40.54 -13.22 -40.25
C LEU A 480 -41.55 -14.23 -40.84
N PRO A 481 -41.51 -15.50 -40.38
CA PRO A 481 -42.54 -16.48 -40.70
C PRO A 481 -43.95 -15.98 -40.36
N HIS A 482 -44.94 -16.25 -41.22
CA HIS A 482 -46.29 -15.70 -41.10
C HIS A 482 -46.99 -16.05 -39.77
N ASP A 483 -46.72 -17.23 -39.23
CA ASP A 483 -47.21 -17.73 -37.95
C ASP A 483 -46.60 -16.93 -36.79
N VAL A 484 -45.32 -16.60 -36.85
CA VAL A 484 -44.62 -15.74 -35.88
C VAL A 484 -45.19 -14.32 -35.91
N ILE A 485 -45.39 -13.74 -37.10
CA ILE A 485 -46.01 -12.41 -37.25
C ILE A 485 -47.42 -12.41 -36.64
N LYS A 486 -48.23 -13.41 -36.98
CA LYS A 486 -49.59 -13.57 -36.44
C LYS A 486 -49.57 -13.65 -34.91
N GLU A 487 -48.71 -14.48 -34.31
CA GLU A 487 -48.60 -14.58 -32.85
C GLU A 487 -48.18 -13.24 -32.21
N CYS A 488 -47.24 -12.50 -32.83
CA CYS A 488 -46.79 -11.21 -32.32
C CYS A 488 -47.91 -10.15 -32.34
N ILE A 489 -48.62 -10.01 -33.46
CA ILE A 489 -49.70 -9.03 -33.60
C ILE A 489 -50.89 -9.40 -32.70
N MET A 490 -51.33 -10.67 -32.69
CA MET A 490 -52.42 -11.10 -31.83
C MET A 490 -52.10 -10.91 -30.35
N GLY A 491 -50.87 -11.25 -29.92
CA GLY A 491 -50.42 -11.04 -28.55
C GLY A 491 -50.41 -9.57 -28.15
N ALA A 492 -50.01 -8.66 -29.05
CA ALA A 492 -50.04 -7.22 -28.80
C ALA A 492 -51.48 -6.66 -28.70
N ILE A 493 -52.40 -7.18 -29.53
CA ILE A 493 -53.83 -6.86 -29.46
C ILE A 493 -54.43 -7.33 -28.13
N GLU A 494 -54.15 -8.56 -27.71
CA GLU A 494 -54.62 -9.12 -26.43
C GLU A 494 -54.12 -8.32 -25.23
N ALA A 495 -52.84 -7.93 -25.23
CA ALA A 495 -52.23 -7.13 -24.18
C ALA A 495 -52.89 -5.75 -24.03
N ARG A 496 -53.33 -5.15 -25.15
CA ARG A 496 -54.03 -3.86 -25.18
C ARG A 496 -55.52 -3.97 -24.85
N ASN A 497 -56.22 -4.95 -25.42
CA ASN A 497 -57.68 -5.11 -25.23
C ASN A 497 -58.05 -5.66 -23.85
N GLY A 498 -57.10 -6.19 -23.09
CA GLY A 498 -57.25 -6.41 -21.65
C GLY A 498 -57.29 -5.11 -20.81
N GLN A 499 -57.13 -3.94 -21.44
CA GLN A 499 -57.17 -2.60 -20.84
C GLN A 499 -58.34 -1.79 -21.46
N SER A 500 -59.51 -1.80 -20.81
CA SER A 500 -60.68 -1.06 -21.28
C SER A 500 -60.58 0.45 -20.93
N THR A 501 -60.95 1.32 -21.90
CA THR A 501 -61.30 2.79 -21.82
C THR A 501 -60.17 3.81 -22.13
N PRO A 502 -60.44 4.93 -22.86
CA PRO A 502 -59.41 5.84 -23.40
C PRO A 502 -59.04 7.01 -22.44
N PRO A 503 -57.85 7.63 -22.55
CA PRO A 503 -57.36 8.57 -21.54
C PRO A 503 -57.82 10.03 -21.77
N ALA A 504 -58.10 10.72 -20.66
CA ALA A 504 -58.20 12.18 -20.58
C ALA A 504 -56.82 12.81 -20.28
N ALA A 505 -56.60 14.03 -20.79
CA ALA A 505 -55.34 14.77 -20.70
C ALA A 505 -55.09 15.37 -19.30
N CYS A 506 -53.86 15.27 -18.78
CA CYS A 506 -53.33 16.10 -17.69
C CYS A 506 -51.77 16.21 -17.66
N ASP A 507 -51.35 17.47 -17.49
CA ASP A 507 -50.14 18.20 -17.04
C ASP A 507 -48.68 17.66 -17.09
N PRO A 508 -47.69 18.48 -17.51
CA PRO A 508 -46.27 18.12 -17.65
C PRO A 508 -45.42 18.59 -16.46
N GLY A 509 -44.84 17.67 -15.69
CA GLY A 509 -44.11 18.08 -14.49
C GLY A 509 -43.18 17.05 -13.86
N VAL A 510 -42.35 16.35 -14.64
CA VAL A 510 -41.13 15.69 -14.12
C VAL A 510 -40.05 15.73 -15.23
N LYS A 511 -38.96 16.44 -14.99
CA LYS A 511 -37.74 16.36 -15.81
C LYS A 511 -36.90 15.22 -15.26
N ASP A 512 -36.81 14.11 -15.99
CA ASP A 512 -35.93 13.00 -15.62
C ASP A 512 -35.08 12.50 -16.79
N CYS A 513 -33.90 12.03 -16.41
CA CYS A 513 -32.64 12.02 -17.13
C CYS A 513 -32.60 10.90 -18.18
N CYS A 514 -32.48 11.30 -19.44
CA CYS A 514 -32.66 10.41 -20.57
C CYS A 514 -31.41 9.55 -20.83
N ALA A 515 -31.61 8.23 -20.86
CA ALA A 515 -30.58 7.24 -21.11
C ALA A 515 -31.06 6.22 -22.16
N ASP A 516 -30.11 5.77 -22.97
CA ASP A 516 -30.27 5.29 -24.34
C ASP A 516 -30.68 6.45 -25.24
N GLY A 517 -30.07 6.68 -26.39
CA GLY A 517 -30.26 5.79 -27.52
C GLY A 517 -31.72 5.72 -28.01
N ILE A 518 -32.72 6.02 -27.18
CA ILE A 518 -34.17 6.08 -27.42
C ILE A 518 -34.76 7.33 -26.68
N LEU A 519 -35.46 8.25 -27.37
CA LEU A 519 -36.28 9.28 -26.73
C LEU A 519 -37.55 9.56 -27.54
N GLU A 520 -38.63 9.71 -26.77
CA GLU A 520 -40.00 10.11 -27.06
C GLU A 520 -40.75 9.34 -28.16
N ALA A 521 -41.37 8.23 -27.75
CA ALA A 521 -42.67 7.85 -28.32
C ALA A 521 -43.78 8.52 -27.49
N SER A 522 -44.70 9.19 -28.16
CA SER A 522 -45.69 10.14 -27.64
C SER A 522 -46.86 9.51 -26.86
N ALA A 523 -46.62 8.50 -26.03
CA ALA A 523 -47.66 7.90 -25.20
C ALA A 523 -47.25 7.91 -23.73
N ALA A 524 -47.72 8.91 -22.99
CA ALA A 524 -47.70 8.86 -21.53
C ALA A 524 -48.59 7.70 -21.07
N MET A 525 -48.03 6.80 -20.26
CA MET A 525 -48.83 5.77 -19.58
C MET A 525 -49.63 6.43 -18.46
N ALA A 526 -50.96 6.50 -18.62
CA ALA A 526 -51.85 6.69 -17.49
C ALA A 526 -51.83 5.41 -16.63
N PRO A 527 -51.60 5.50 -15.31
CA PRO A 527 -51.52 4.31 -14.47
C PRO A 527 -52.90 3.90 -14.00
N GLN A 528 -53.59 2.97 -14.67
CA GLN A 528 -54.68 2.19 -14.03
C GLN A 528 -54.79 0.75 -14.56
N ASN A 529 -53.85 -0.09 -14.11
CA ASN A 529 -54.03 -1.48 -13.64
C ASN A 529 -52.64 -1.95 -13.17
N GLY A 530 -52.44 -2.03 -11.85
CA GLY A 530 -51.20 -2.36 -11.12
C GLY A 530 -49.88 -2.40 -11.92
N ALA A 531 -48.95 -1.50 -11.62
CA ALA A 531 -47.60 -1.48 -12.21
C ALA A 531 -46.97 -2.89 -12.20
N PRO A 532 -46.31 -3.33 -13.29
CA PRO A 532 -45.71 -4.65 -13.36
C PRO A 532 -44.72 -4.85 -12.21
N ARG A 533 -44.83 -5.98 -11.51
CA ARG A 533 -44.00 -6.25 -10.32
C ARG A 533 -42.54 -6.50 -10.68
N ASN A 534 -42.27 -7.03 -11.87
CA ASN A 534 -40.94 -7.37 -12.36
C ASN A 534 -40.87 -7.27 -13.88
N PHE A 535 -39.66 -7.45 -14.41
CA PHE A 535 -39.39 -7.28 -15.83
C PHE A 535 -40.10 -8.33 -16.70
N GLU A 536 -40.25 -9.57 -16.23
CA GLU A 536 -41.02 -10.59 -16.96
C GLU A 536 -42.50 -10.20 -17.09
N GLU A 537 -43.13 -9.73 -16.01
CA GLU A 537 -44.51 -9.25 -16.02
C GLU A 537 -44.67 -8.03 -16.92
N PHE A 538 -43.70 -7.12 -16.92
CA PHE A 538 -43.66 -5.98 -17.84
C PHE A 538 -43.65 -6.44 -19.30
N ILE A 539 -42.80 -7.40 -19.67
CA ILE A 539 -42.68 -7.92 -21.04
C ILE A 539 -44.04 -8.44 -21.54
N TYR A 540 -44.73 -9.25 -20.72
CA TYR A 540 -46.04 -9.78 -21.10
C TYR A 540 -47.13 -8.71 -21.17
N LYS A 541 -47.16 -7.77 -20.22
CA LYS A 541 -48.17 -6.69 -20.20
C LYS A 541 -48.01 -5.68 -21.34
N VAL A 542 -46.77 -5.40 -21.73
CA VAL A 542 -46.47 -4.31 -22.68
C VAL A 542 -46.33 -4.81 -24.11
N TRP A 543 -45.64 -5.93 -24.34
CA TRP A 543 -45.41 -6.45 -25.70
C TRP A 543 -46.27 -7.67 -26.05
N GLY A 544 -46.98 -8.24 -25.08
CA GLY A 544 -47.85 -9.39 -25.32
C GLY A 544 -47.11 -10.71 -25.52
N ARG A 545 -47.87 -11.81 -25.51
CA ARG A 545 -47.32 -13.18 -25.50
C ARG A 545 -46.47 -13.53 -26.72
N GLY A 546 -46.80 -13.01 -27.90
CA GLY A 546 -46.06 -13.30 -29.13
C GLY A 546 -44.64 -12.72 -29.12
N ILE A 547 -44.51 -11.40 -28.90
CA ILE A 547 -43.18 -10.76 -28.80
C ILE A 547 -42.39 -11.32 -27.61
N ALA A 548 -43.07 -11.56 -26.48
CA ALA A 548 -42.47 -12.20 -25.32
C ALA A 548 -41.81 -13.55 -25.69
N LYS A 549 -42.55 -14.42 -26.37
CA LYS A 549 -42.09 -15.77 -26.78
C LYS A 549 -40.95 -15.72 -27.79
N HIS A 550 -41.04 -14.88 -28.83
CA HIS A 550 -40.14 -14.94 -29.97
C HIS A 550 -38.88 -14.09 -29.85
N PHE A 551 -38.87 -13.11 -28.96
CA PHE A 551 -37.73 -12.22 -28.80
C PHE A 551 -37.46 -11.83 -27.36
N ALA A 552 -38.41 -11.17 -26.69
CA ALA A 552 -38.11 -10.43 -25.47
C ALA A 552 -37.69 -11.33 -24.30
N ILE A 553 -38.40 -12.44 -24.04
CA ILE A 553 -38.02 -13.39 -22.98
C ILE A 553 -36.71 -14.12 -23.31
N PRO A 554 -36.55 -14.79 -24.46
CA PRO A 554 -35.33 -15.55 -24.74
C PRO A 554 -34.10 -14.63 -24.81
N TYR A 555 -34.20 -13.46 -25.45
CA TYR A 555 -33.10 -12.49 -25.50
C TYR A 555 -32.70 -11.99 -24.12
N ASN A 556 -33.67 -11.54 -23.30
CA ASN A 556 -33.34 -10.97 -22.00
C ASN A 556 -32.86 -12.03 -21.00
N ARG A 557 -33.37 -13.26 -21.04
CA ARG A 557 -32.78 -14.37 -20.26
C ARG A 557 -31.34 -14.63 -20.64
N LYS A 558 -31.05 -14.54 -21.95
CA LYS A 558 -29.69 -14.74 -22.46
C LYS A 558 -28.76 -13.60 -22.08
N LEU A 559 -29.18 -12.34 -22.22
CA LEU A 559 -28.45 -11.12 -21.88
C LEU A 559 -28.24 -11.00 -20.36
N TRP A 560 -29.33 -10.96 -19.60
CA TRP A 560 -29.25 -10.69 -18.16
C TRP A 560 -28.77 -11.90 -17.36
N ALA A 561 -28.81 -13.11 -17.91
CA ALA A 561 -28.27 -14.30 -17.25
C ALA A 561 -28.81 -14.49 -15.81
N VAL A 562 -29.99 -13.94 -15.48
CA VAL A 562 -30.68 -14.04 -14.19
C VAL A 562 -32.18 -14.19 -14.43
N PRO A 563 -32.95 -14.71 -13.47
CA PRO A 563 -34.40 -14.75 -13.59
C PRO A 563 -34.99 -13.35 -13.77
N LEU A 564 -35.73 -13.12 -14.85
CA LEU A 564 -36.36 -11.82 -15.14
C LEU A 564 -37.43 -11.43 -14.12
N THR A 565 -37.90 -12.39 -13.33
CA THR A 565 -38.81 -12.20 -12.21
C THR A 565 -38.16 -11.51 -11.00
N GLU A 566 -36.83 -11.50 -10.92
CA GLU A 566 -36.07 -10.84 -9.85
C GLU A 566 -35.69 -9.40 -10.20
N MET A 567 -35.85 -9.01 -11.46
CA MET A 567 -35.53 -7.67 -11.95
C MET A 567 -36.73 -6.75 -11.82
N GLU A 568 -36.53 -5.59 -11.20
CA GLU A 568 -37.50 -4.51 -11.13
C GLU A 568 -37.52 -3.68 -12.44
N THR A 569 -38.39 -2.67 -12.52
CA THR A 569 -38.75 -2.00 -13.78
C THR A 569 -38.36 -0.52 -13.86
N SER A 570 -37.80 0.07 -12.79
CA SER A 570 -37.45 1.51 -12.76
C SER A 570 -36.51 1.95 -13.90
N TRP A 571 -35.61 1.07 -14.32
CA TRP A 571 -34.60 1.33 -15.35
C TRP A 571 -35.13 1.32 -16.79
N LEU A 572 -36.39 0.92 -17.01
CA LEU A 572 -36.96 0.76 -18.36
C LEU A 572 -37.36 2.10 -19.00
N GLY A 573 -37.56 3.16 -18.20
CA GLY A 573 -38.04 4.47 -18.65
C GLY A 573 -37.19 5.05 -19.78
N GLY A 574 -37.78 5.19 -20.98
CA GLY A 574 -37.11 5.70 -22.17
C GLY A 574 -36.20 4.71 -22.90
N ARG A 575 -35.87 3.55 -22.32
CA ARG A 575 -34.84 2.61 -22.84
C ARG A 575 -35.35 1.52 -23.76
N VAL A 576 -36.65 1.27 -23.77
CA VAL A 576 -37.22 0.25 -24.66
C VAL A 576 -38.21 0.87 -25.62
N PRO A 577 -38.09 0.64 -26.94
CA PRO A 577 -39.02 1.21 -27.91
C PRO A 577 -40.42 0.62 -27.69
N LEU A 578 -41.42 1.49 -27.69
CA LEU A 578 -42.82 1.12 -27.52
C LEU A 578 -43.60 1.52 -28.79
N PRO A 579 -43.48 0.76 -29.89
CA PRO A 579 -44.28 1.06 -31.06
C PRO A 579 -45.76 0.90 -30.76
N ASN A 580 -46.58 1.73 -31.39
CA ASN A 580 -48.02 1.59 -31.31
C ASN A 580 -48.50 0.41 -32.20
N LEU A 581 -49.75 -0.05 -32.03
CA LEU A 581 -50.26 -1.22 -32.76
C LEU A 581 -50.28 -0.98 -34.28
N GLU A 582 -50.53 0.24 -34.72
CA GLU A 582 -50.52 0.61 -36.15
C GLU A 582 -49.10 0.50 -36.71
N GLU A 583 -48.09 1.04 -36.02
CA GLU A 583 -46.67 0.91 -36.37
C GLU A 583 -46.22 -0.57 -36.41
N MET A 584 -46.72 -1.40 -35.50
CA MET A 584 -46.44 -2.84 -35.51
C MET A 584 -47.04 -3.55 -36.72
N ILE A 585 -48.27 -3.18 -37.12
CA ILE A 585 -48.95 -3.73 -38.30
C ILE A 585 -48.25 -3.27 -39.57
N GLU A 586 -47.94 -1.98 -39.69
CA GLU A 586 -47.18 -1.43 -40.83
C GLU A 586 -45.81 -2.09 -40.95
N GLY A 587 -45.09 -2.22 -39.83
CA GLY A 587 -43.79 -2.90 -39.76
C GLY A 587 -43.86 -4.40 -40.02
N ALA A 588 -45.04 -5.02 -40.02
CA ALA A 588 -45.26 -6.40 -40.47
C ALA A 588 -45.55 -6.50 -41.98
N LEU A 589 -46.15 -5.45 -42.57
CA LEU A 589 -46.56 -5.41 -43.97
C LEU A 589 -45.45 -4.91 -44.91
N SER A 590 -44.52 -4.10 -44.42
CA SER A 590 -43.44 -3.52 -45.23
C SER A 590 -42.12 -3.38 -44.46
N PRO A 591 -40.97 -3.37 -45.16
CA PRO A 591 -39.67 -3.11 -44.53
C PRO A 591 -39.65 -1.75 -43.81
N SER A 592 -39.11 -1.72 -42.59
CA SER A 592 -38.98 -0.47 -41.82
C SER A 592 -37.96 0.50 -42.45
N PRO A 593 -38.37 1.72 -42.85
CA PRO A 593 -37.57 2.54 -43.77
C PRO A 593 -36.43 3.35 -43.13
N LYS A 594 -36.23 3.43 -41.81
CA LYS A 594 -35.12 4.18 -41.18
C LYS A 594 -34.67 3.64 -39.81
N PRO A 595 -33.42 3.90 -39.35
CA PRO A 595 -32.99 3.61 -37.99
C PRO A 595 -33.74 4.50 -36.98
N MET A 596 -34.21 3.93 -35.86
CA MET A 596 -34.99 4.64 -34.82
C MET A 596 -34.27 4.72 -33.45
N GLY A 597 -34.38 5.87 -32.77
CA GLY A 597 -33.82 6.17 -31.43
C GLY A 597 -32.59 7.12 -31.44
N PRO A 598 -32.20 7.84 -30.36
CA PRO A 598 -31.02 8.69 -30.23
C PRO A 598 -29.66 8.17 -30.67
N ASN A 599 -29.47 6.87 -30.84
CA ASN A 599 -28.24 6.35 -31.47
C ASN A 599 -28.45 5.99 -32.96
N ALA A 600 -29.55 6.43 -33.58
CA ALA A 600 -29.83 6.26 -35.01
C ALA A 600 -28.70 6.81 -35.89
N ARG A 601 -27.98 7.81 -35.39
CA ARG A 601 -26.66 8.20 -35.85
C ARG A 601 -25.70 8.11 -34.66
N PHE A 602 -24.51 7.56 -34.88
CA PHE A 602 -23.51 7.43 -33.84
C PHE A 602 -22.12 7.76 -34.36
N GLY A 603 -21.23 8.12 -33.45
CA GLY A 603 -19.83 8.39 -33.70
C GLY A 603 -18.95 7.23 -33.23
N TYR A 604 -17.80 7.08 -33.84
CA TYR A 604 -16.74 6.17 -33.39
C TYR A 604 -15.36 6.79 -33.71
N PRO A 605 -14.31 6.56 -32.92
CA PRO A 605 -12.98 7.07 -33.29
C PRO A 605 -12.52 6.51 -34.63
N LEU A 606 -12.07 7.39 -35.54
CA LEU A 606 -11.71 6.96 -36.89
C LEU A 606 -10.50 6.01 -36.86
N ARG A 607 -9.55 6.17 -35.94
CA ARG A 607 -8.39 5.28 -35.76
C ARG A 607 -8.18 4.95 -34.29
N GLY A 608 -7.63 3.75 -34.02
CA GLY A 608 -7.15 3.32 -32.71
C GLY A 608 -8.22 2.84 -31.74
N GLY A 609 -9.44 2.61 -32.21
CA GLY A 609 -10.56 2.11 -31.42
C GLY A 609 -11.08 3.08 -30.37
N PHE A 610 -11.99 2.62 -29.52
CA PHE A 610 -12.57 3.44 -28.45
C PHE A 610 -11.52 3.89 -27.41
N GLN A 611 -10.40 3.16 -27.31
CA GLN A 611 -9.21 3.56 -26.55
C GLN A 611 -8.77 4.98 -26.87
N LYS A 612 -8.87 5.45 -28.13
CA LYS A 612 -8.42 6.79 -28.49
C LYS A 612 -9.26 7.90 -27.90
N LEU A 613 -10.54 7.66 -27.65
CA LEU A 613 -11.36 8.61 -26.90
C LEU A 613 -10.88 8.71 -25.44
N MET A 614 -10.41 7.60 -24.86
CA MET A 614 -9.88 7.56 -23.49
C MET A 614 -8.48 8.20 -23.41
N ASP A 615 -7.60 7.88 -24.35
CA ASP A 615 -6.25 8.47 -24.46
C ASP A 615 -6.32 9.99 -24.64
N GLY A 616 -7.36 10.49 -25.31
CA GLY A 616 -7.57 11.92 -25.56
C GLY A 616 -7.65 12.76 -24.29
N TRP A 617 -7.95 12.16 -23.12
CA TRP A 617 -7.95 12.87 -21.84
C TRP A 617 -6.54 13.17 -21.32
N LEU A 618 -5.55 12.32 -21.63
CA LEU A 618 -4.22 12.36 -21.01
C LEU A 618 -3.52 13.72 -21.13
N PRO A 619 -3.53 14.43 -22.29
CA PRO A 619 -2.91 15.74 -22.41
C PRO A 619 -3.61 16.84 -21.58
N HIS A 620 -4.83 16.59 -21.11
CA HIS A 620 -5.65 17.55 -20.37
C HIS A 620 -5.70 17.27 -18.86
N LEU A 621 -5.17 16.14 -18.41
CA LEU A 621 -5.04 15.85 -16.98
C LEU A 621 -3.97 16.74 -16.38
N LYS A 622 -4.34 17.51 -15.35
CA LYS A 622 -3.42 18.38 -14.61
C LYS A 622 -2.89 17.74 -13.32
N GLY A 623 -3.68 16.83 -12.74
CA GLY A 623 -3.30 16.05 -11.56
C GLY A 623 -2.38 14.88 -11.88
N GLU A 624 -1.90 14.20 -10.84
CA GLU A 624 -1.03 13.04 -10.97
C GLU A 624 -1.83 11.81 -11.45
N LEU A 625 -1.37 11.11 -12.49
CA LEU A 625 -1.91 9.82 -12.92
C LEU A 625 -0.95 8.68 -12.53
N ARG A 626 -1.43 7.73 -11.73
CA ARG A 626 -0.71 6.51 -11.34
C ARG A 626 -1.37 5.27 -11.95
N THR A 627 -0.76 4.72 -13.00
CA THR A 627 -1.16 3.42 -13.59
C THR A 627 -0.37 2.26 -12.98
N ASN A 628 -0.84 1.03 -13.14
CA ASN A 628 -0.30 -0.17 -12.47
C ASN A 628 -0.28 -0.03 -10.95
N THR A 629 -1.27 0.65 -10.38
CA THR A 629 -1.36 0.92 -8.95
C THR A 629 -2.72 0.46 -8.45
N ARG A 630 -2.73 -0.59 -7.63
CA ARG A 630 -3.98 -1.16 -7.12
C ARG A 630 -4.25 -0.68 -5.70
N VAL A 631 -5.42 -0.10 -5.48
CA VAL A 631 -5.93 0.12 -4.12
C VAL A 631 -6.26 -1.23 -3.50
N THR A 632 -5.67 -1.53 -2.34
CA THR A 632 -5.85 -2.80 -1.61
C THR A 632 -6.71 -2.65 -0.37
N ARG A 633 -6.71 -1.46 0.25
CA ARG A 633 -7.56 -1.14 1.40
C ARG A 633 -7.98 0.32 1.35
N VAL A 634 -9.20 0.59 1.80
CA VAL A 634 -9.72 1.94 2.05
C VAL A 634 -10.06 2.02 3.54
N SER A 635 -9.67 3.10 4.21
CA SER A 635 -10.03 3.35 5.60
C SER A 635 -10.81 4.67 5.67
N PRO A 636 -12.16 4.60 5.70
CA PRO A 636 -13.02 5.77 5.81
C PRO A 636 -12.72 6.57 7.08
N GLU A 637 -12.60 5.92 8.24
CA GLU A 637 -12.37 6.60 9.53
C GLU A 637 -11.06 7.40 9.54
N ARG A 638 -10.04 6.90 8.85
CA ARG A 638 -8.71 7.50 8.82
C ARG A 638 -8.46 8.33 7.56
N HIS A 639 -9.45 8.45 6.67
CA HIS A 639 -9.34 9.11 5.37
C HIS A 639 -8.11 8.66 4.56
N ARG A 640 -7.90 7.34 4.47
CA ARG A 640 -6.70 6.76 3.85
C ARG A 640 -6.96 5.65 2.85
N LEU A 641 -6.10 5.56 1.85
CA LEU A 641 -5.98 4.45 0.91
C LEU A 641 -4.64 3.75 1.13
N ARG A 642 -4.63 2.43 1.00
CA ARG A 642 -3.40 1.63 0.91
C ARG A 642 -3.28 1.05 -0.49
N LEU A 643 -2.11 1.20 -1.09
CA LEU A 643 -1.77 0.68 -2.41
C LEU A 643 -1.09 -0.70 -2.29
N ASP A 644 -0.93 -1.40 -3.41
CA ASP A 644 -0.36 -2.75 -3.44
C ASP A 644 1.15 -2.81 -3.23
N ASP A 645 1.87 -1.71 -3.46
CA ASP A 645 3.28 -1.52 -3.09
C ASP A 645 3.49 -1.21 -1.59
N GLY A 646 2.39 -1.05 -0.83
CA GLY A 646 2.41 -0.68 0.58
C GLY A 646 2.32 0.83 0.85
N THR A 647 2.36 1.67 -0.18
CA THR A 647 2.18 3.12 -0.07
C THR A 647 0.82 3.45 0.53
N GLU A 648 0.77 4.46 1.41
CA GLU A 648 -0.48 5.01 1.94
C GLU A 648 -0.69 6.44 1.44
N ILE A 649 -1.91 6.69 0.96
CA ILE A 649 -2.36 8.01 0.51
C ILE A 649 -3.46 8.49 1.44
N GLU A 650 -3.25 9.64 2.09
CA GLU A 650 -4.30 10.37 2.80
C GLU A 650 -5.07 11.24 1.81
N TYR A 651 -6.39 11.23 1.90
CA TYR A 651 -7.26 12.00 1.01
C TYR A 651 -8.07 13.05 1.78
N GLY A 652 -8.23 14.23 1.20
CA GLY A 652 -9.28 15.16 1.61
C GLY A 652 -10.66 14.64 1.18
N HIS A 653 -10.76 14.25 -0.09
CA HIS A 653 -11.93 13.62 -0.69
C HIS A 653 -11.54 12.39 -1.52
N LEU A 654 -12.39 11.36 -1.52
CA LEU A 654 -12.21 10.17 -2.33
C LEU A 654 -13.34 10.05 -3.36
N VAL A 655 -13.03 10.21 -4.65
CA VAL A 655 -13.98 9.89 -5.73
C VAL A 655 -13.76 8.45 -6.16
N SER A 656 -14.69 7.57 -5.82
CA SER A 656 -14.63 6.17 -6.24
C SER A 656 -15.42 5.95 -7.52
N THR A 657 -14.80 5.28 -8.49
CA THR A 657 -15.47 4.77 -9.70
C THR A 657 -15.47 3.24 -9.78
N MET A 658 -14.92 2.58 -8.75
CA MET A 658 -14.84 1.13 -8.69
C MET A 658 -16.19 0.50 -8.36
N PRO A 659 -16.38 -0.82 -8.62
CA PRO A 659 -17.59 -1.51 -8.22
C PRO A 659 -17.90 -1.36 -6.72
N LEU A 660 -19.12 -0.91 -6.41
CA LEU A 660 -19.55 -0.61 -5.05
C LEU A 660 -19.36 -1.77 -4.05
N PRO A 661 -19.67 -3.04 -4.39
CA PRO A 661 -19.35 -4.17 -3.53
C PRO A 661 -17.85 -4.35 -3.28
N LEU A 662 -17.01 -4.08 -4.28
CA LEU A 662 -15.55 -4.16 -4.12
C LEU A 662 -15.02 -3.03 -3.23
N LEU A 663 -15.57 -1.82 -3.34
CA LEU A 663 -15.22 -0.71 -2.45
C LEU A 663 -15.50 -1.09 -0.99
N VAL A 664 -16.71 -1.57 -0.71
CA VAL A 664 -17.10 -1.99 0.65
C VAL A 664 -16.25 -3.17 1.14
N TRP A 665 -15.93 -4.12 0.25
CA TRP A 665 -15.02 -5.22 0.57
C TRP A 665 -13.60 -4.74 0.92
N GLN A 666 -13.06 -3.76 0.20
CA GLN A 666 -11.75 -3.15 0.48
C GLN A 666 -11.74 -2.28 1.74
N ILE A 667 -12.90 -1.80 2.19
CA ILE A 667 -13.05 -1.15 3.48
C ILE A 667 -12.97 -2.18 4.62
N GLY A 668 -13.59 -3.35 4.45
CA GLY A 668 -13.53 -4.44 5.41
C GLY A 668 -14.34 -4.14 6.68
N GLU A 669 -13.75 -4.41 7.85
CA GLU A 669 -14.46 -4.30 9.14
C GLU A 669 -14.80 -2.87 9.57
N GLU A 670 -14.19 -1.84 8.96
CA GLU A 670 -14.60 -0.44 9.16
C GLU A 670 -15.99 -0.16 8.58
N ALA A 671 -16.49 -0.99 7.66
CA ALA A 671 -17.87 -0.94 7.20
C ALA A 671 -18.76 -1.71 8.18
N PRO A 672 -19.79 -1.05 8.77
CA PRO A 672 -20.75 -1.71 9.64
C PRO A 672 -21.37 -2.93 8.96
N ARG A 673 -21.74 -3.94 9.76
CA ARG A 673 -22.29 -5.20 9.25
C ARG A 673 -23.45 -4.99 8.27
N GLU A 674 -24.36 -4.05 8.55
CA GLU A 674 -25.49 -3.76 7.66
C GLU A 674 -25.08 -3.14 6.31
N ILE A 675 -23.95 -2.42 6.25
CA ILE A 675 -23.40 -1.86 5.01
C ILE A 675 -22.80 -3.00 4.18
N ARG A 676 -22.08 -3.92 4.83
CA ARG A 676 -21.53 -5.13 4.18
C ARG A 676 -22.65 -6.01 3.62
N GLU A 677 -23.69 -6.28 4.41
CA GLU A 677 -24.86 -7.05 3.96
C GLU A 677 -25.60 -6.35 2.79
N ALA A 678 -25.74 -5.02 2.84
CA ALA A 678 -26.32 -4.25 1.74
C ALA A 678 -25.47 -4.38 0.46
N ALA A 679 -24.15 -4.28 0.57
CA ALA A 679 -23.23 -4.42 -0.56
C ALA A 679 -23.25 -5.84 -1.16
N GLU A 680 -23.30 -6.87 -0.32
CA GLU A 680 -23.43 -8.27 -0.72
C GLU A 680 -24.76 -8.58 -1.42
N SER A 681 -25.81 -7.78 -1.18
CA SER A 681 -27.11 -7.94 -1.85
C SER A 681 -27.14 -7.41 -3.29
N LEU A 682 -26.14 -6.61 -3.69
CA LEU A 682 -26.04 -6.06 -5.02
C LEU A 682 -25.66 -7.15 -6.03
N ARG A 683 -26.35 -7.16 -7.18
CA ARG A 683 -26.19 -8.18 -8.22
C ARG A 683 -25.63 -7.58 -9.50
N HIS A 684 -24.81 -8.37 -10.18
CA HIS A 684 -24.19 -8.00 -11.45
C HIS A 684 -24.15 -9.20 -12.39
N VAL A 685 -23.88 -8.93 -13.66
CA VAL A 685 -23.67 -9.93 -14.72
C VAL A 685 -22.33 -9.64 -15.36
N SER A 686 -21.61 -10.72 -15.64
CA SER A 686 -20.31 -10.67 -16.29
C SER A 686 -20.46 -10.88 -17.80
N VAL A 687 -19.51 -10.39 -18.58
CA VAL A 687 -19.44 -10.60 -20.03
C VAL A 687 -18.08 -11.14 -20.40
N ARG A 688 -18.07 -12.25 -21.15
CA ARG A 688 -16.92 -12.73 -21.89
C ARG A 688 -17.07 -12.31 -23.36
N CYS A 689 -16.08 -11.61 -23.88
CA CYS A 689 -16.00 -11.24 -25.28
C CYS A 689 -15.00 -12.14 -26.00
N VAL A 690 -15.42 -12.70 -27.13
CA VAL A 690 -14.55 -13.42 -28.07
C VAL A 690 -14.43 -12.57 -29.32
N HIS A 691 -13.24 -12.01 -29.54
CA HIS A 691 -12.92 -11.21 -30.71
C HIS A 691 -12.36 -12.12 -31.80
N ILE A 692 -12.91 -12.07 -33.00
CA ILE A 692 -12.56 -12.93 -34.12
C ILE A 692 -12.18 -12.05 -35.31
N GLY A 693 -10.95 -12.20 -35.79
CA GLY A 693 -10.46 -11.61 -37.03
C GLY A 693 -10.52 -12.63 -38.15
N VAL A 694 -11.36 -12.38 -39.14
CA VAL A 694 -11.64 -13.30 -40.25
C VAL A 694 -10.88 -12.80 -41.49
N GLY A 695 -10.25 -13.70 -42.25
CA GLY A 695 -9.53 -13.37 -43.48
C GLY A 695 -10.46 -13.29 -44.69
N ARG A 696 -11.54 -12.52 -44.55
CA ARG A 696 -12.45 -12.14 -45.62
C ARG A 696 -13.03 -10.77 -45.30
N GLU A 697 -12.92 -9.85 -46.26
CA GLU A 697 -13.48 -8.51 -46.13
C GLU A 697 -15.01 -8.52 -46.22
N LYS A 698 -15.63 -7.45 -45.69
CA LYS A 698 -17.07 -7.14 -45.87
C LYS A 698 -17.98 -8.32 -45.51
N LEU A 699 -17.83 -8.86 -44.30
CA LEU A 699 -18.67 -9.96 -43.83
C LEU A 699 -20.16 -9.60 -43.83
N THR A 700 -20.48 -8.36 -43.45
CA THR A 700 -21.83 -7.81 -43.34
C THR A 700 -21.77 -6.28 -43.36
N ASP A 701 -22.89 -5.63 -43.66
CA ASP A 701 -23.10 -4.17 -43.58
C ASP A 701 -23.58 -3.70 -42.19
N LYS A 702 -23.81 -4.64 -41.27
CA LYS A 702 -24.43 -4.40 -39.96
C LYS A 702 -23.40 -3.93 -38.95
N HIS A 703 -23.83 -3.11 -38.00
CA HIS A 703 -22.99 -2.65 -36.89
C HIS A 703 -23.08 -3.58 -35.68
N TRP A 704 -24.28 -4.04 -35.33
CA TRP A 704 -24.47 -5.08 -34.33
C TRP A 704 -25.75 -5.87 -34.53
N ILE A 705 -25.74 -7.09 -34.03
CA ILE A 705 -26.80 -8.06 -34.24
C ILE A 705 -27.14 -8.76 -32.93
N TYR A 706 -28.43 -8.83 -32.62
CA TYR A 706 -28.97 -9.50 -31.44
C TYR A 706 -29.42 -10.93 -31.78
N TYR A 707 -29.10 -11.89 -30.92
CA TYR A 707 -29.35 -13.31 -31.11
C TYR A 707 -30.18 -13.89 -29.95
N PRO A 708 -31.52 -13.87 -30.03
CA PRO A 708 -32.40 -14.45 -29.01
C PRO A 708 -32.33 -15.99 -28.93
N GLU A 709 -31.98 -16.67 -30.01
CA GLU A 709 -32.07 -18.14 -30.13
C GLU A 709 -30.79 -18.87 -29.66
N ASP A 710 -30.66 -20.13 -30.05
CA ASP A 710 -29.62 -21.07 -29.63
C ASP A 710 -28.25 -20.78 -30.24
N THR A 711 -27.60 -19.74 -29.74
CA THR A 711 -26.17 -19.46 -29.89
C THR A 711 -25.57 -19.16 -28.52
N VAL A 712 -24.26 -19.29 -28.37
CA VAL A 712 -23.57 -18.94 -27.12
C VAL A 712 -23.61 -17.43 -26.85
N PHE A 713 -23.41 -16.61 -27.88
CA PHE A 713 -23.40 -15.15 -27.79
C PHE A 713 -24.81 -14.57 -27.87
N HIS A 714 -25.10 -13.55 -27.06
CA HIS A 714 -26.37 -12.82 -27.13
C HIS A 714 -26.32 -11.68 -28.16
N ARG A 715 -25.11 -11.19 -28.45
CA ARG A 715 -24.86 -10.11 -29.39
C ARG A 715 -23.55 -10.33 -30.14
N ILE A 716 -23.52 -9.97 -31.42
CA ILE A 716 -22.27 -9.72 -32.16
C ILE A 716 -22.17 -8.22 -32.41
N PHE A 717 -21.04 -7.63 -32.03
CA PHE A 717 -20.64 -6.29 -32.46
C PHE A 717 -19.64 -6.40 -33.61
N VAL A 718 -19.95 -5.77 -34.73
CA VAL A 718 -19.16 -5.86 -35.96
C VAL A 718 -18.18 -4.69 -35.97
N GLN A 719 -17.10 -4.84 -35.20
CA GLN A 719 -16.12 -3.78 -34.96
C GLN A 719 -15.56 -3.20 -36.26
N GLY A 720 -15.38 -4.05 -37.28
CA GLY A 720 -14.89 -3.65 -38.59
C GLY A 720 -15.76 -2.63 -39.33
N ASN A 721 -17.04 -2.48 -38.97
CA ASN A 721 -17.93 -1.46 -39.53
C ASN A 721 -18.00 -0.19 -38.68
N ALA A 722 -17.52 -0.21 -37.43
CA ALA A 722 -17.45 1.00 -36.60
C ALA A 722 -16.41 2.00 -37.18
N SER A 723 -15.31 1.48 -37.69
CA SER A 723 -14.34 2.24 -38.48
C SER A 723 -13.64 1.37 -39.53
N PRO A 724 -13.38 1.91 -40.74
CA PRO A 724 -12.61 1.20 -41.76
C PRO A 724 -11.16 0.90 -41.33
N TYR A 725 -10.63 1.59 -40.32
CA TYR A 725 -9.25 1.38 -39.83
C TYR A 725 -9.14 0.36 -38.70
N CYS A 726 -10.25 -0.26 -38.27
CA CYS A 726 -10.20 -1.36 -37.31
C CYS A 726 -9.77 -2.69 -37.94
N ASN A 727 -9.77 -2.78 -39.28
CA ASN A 727 -9.43 -4.00 -40.01
C ASN A 727 -8.09 -3.85 -40.75
N PRO A 728 -7.25 -4.90 -40.77
CA PRO A 728 -6.14 -4.99 -41.70
C PRO A 728 -6.65 -5.30 -43.13
N PRO A 729 -5.85 -5.01 -44.18
CA PRO A 729 -6.20 -5.38 -45.55
C PRO A 729 -6.51 -6.88 -45.69
N GLY A 730 -7.59 -7.22 -46.39
CA GLY A 730 -8.04 -8.61 -46.56
C GLY A 730 -8.76 -9.22 -45.35
N GLY A 731 -8.86 -8.50 -44.23
CA GLY A 731 -9.45 -8.99 -42.99
C GLY A 731 -10.72 -8.25 -42.57
N PHE A 732 -11.49 -8.87 -41.67
CA PHE A 732 -12.64 -8.23 -41.04
C PHE A 732 -12.89 -8.73 -39.60
N GLY A 733 -13.01 -7.81 -38.65
CA GLY A 733 -13.12 -8.10 -37.22
C GLY A 733 -14.55 -8.03 -36.68
N LEU A 734 -14.92 -9.01 -35.85
CA LEU A 734 -16.17 -9.04 -35.07
C LEU A 734 -15.93 -9.47 -33.62
N THR A 735 -16.86 -9.13 -32.75
CA THR A 735 -16.85 -9.47 -31.32
C THR A 735 -18.13 -10.20 -30.96
N CYS A 736 -18.01 -11.44 -30.50
CA CYS A 736 -19.10 -12.21 -29.89
C CYS A 736 -19.16 -11.86 -28.40
N GLU A 737 -20.32 -11.41 -27.91
CA GLU A 737 -20.52 -11.09 -26.49
C GLU A 737 -21.37 -12.17 -25.81
N ILE A 738 -20.83 -12.74 -24.73
CA ILE A 738 -21.43 -13.84 -23.98
C ILE A 738 -21.58 -13.41 -22.52
N THR A 739 -22.80 -13.26 -22.04
CA THR A 739 -23.05 -12.99 -20.63
C THR A 739 -23.10 -14.27 -19.82
N TYR A 740 -22.58 -14.21 -18.61
CA TYR A 740 -22.58 -15.32 -17.68
C TYR A 740 -22.80 -14.84 -16.24
N SER A 741 -23.30 -15.77 -15.43
CA SER A 741 -23.56 -15.58 -14.00
C SER A 741 -23.60 -16.96 -13.33
N PRO A 742 -23.74 -17.06 -12.00
CA PRO A 742 -24.01 -18.33 -11.33
C PRO A 742 -25.26 -19.07 -11.85
N HIS A 743 -26.27 -18.36 -12.37
CA HIS A 743 -27.48 -18.95 -12.94
C HIS A 743 -27.31 -19.44 -14.38
N LYS A 744 -26.33 -18.89 -15.10
CA LYS A 744 -26.00 -19.23 -16.49
C LYS A 744 -24.48 -19.21 -16.62
N PRO A 745 -23.78 -20.28 -16.18
CA PRO A 745 -22.33 -20.36 -16.32
C PRO A 745 -21.92 -20.39 -17.79
N LEU A 746 -20.66 -20.06 -18.08
CA LEU A 746 -20.10 -20.24 -19.41
C LEU A 746 -20.12 -21.73 -19.78
N PRO A 747 -20.43 -22.08 -21.04
CA PRO A 747 -20.48 -23.48 -21.46
C PRO A 747 -19.09 -24.11 -21.63
N ALA A 748 -18.05 -23.28 -21.76
CA ALA A 748 -16.65 -23.67 -21.92
C ALA A 748 -15.76 -22.45 -21.59
N GLU A 749 -14.45 -22.67 -21.52
CA GLU A 749 -13.43 -21.63 -21.27
C GLU A 749 -12.30 -21.74 -22.31
N GLY A 750 -11.47 -20.70 -22.43
CA GLY A 750 -10.28 -20.76 -23.29
C GLY A 750 -10.61 -21.08 -24.76
N ASP A 751 -9.77 -21.89 -25.40
CA ASP A 751 -9.89 -22.22 -26.83
C ASP A 751 -11.21 -22.93 -27.17
N GLU A 752 -11.78 -23.69 -26.24
CA GLU A 752 -13.08 -24.36 -26.45
C GLU A 752 -14.22 -23.35 -26.60
N LEU A 753 -14.21 -22.27 -25.81
CA LEU A 753 -15.19 -21.19 -25.95
C LEU A 753 -15.00 -20.41 -27.26
N ILE A 754 -13.75 -20.22 -27.68
CA ILE A 754 -13.43 -19.61 -28.98
C ILE A 754 -14.00 -20.45 -30.11
N GLN A 755 -13.71 -21.76 -30.10
CA GLN A 755 -14.21 -22.68 -31.12
C GLN A 755 -15.74 -22.71 -31.13
N ARG A 756 -16.38 -22.72 -29.96
CA ARG A 756 -17.84 -22.65 -29.85
C ARG A 756 -18.41 -21.37 -30.47
N CYS A 757 -17.75 -20.22 -30.30
CA CYS A 757 -18.17 -18.97 -30.93
C CYS A 757 -18.00 -19.00 -32.46
N ILE A 758 -16.92 -19.59 -32.96
CA ILE A 758 -16.68 -19.80 -34.40
C ILE A 758 -17.78 -20.70 -34.98
N ASP A 759 -18.07 -21.83 -34.33
CA ASP A 759 -19.09 -22.78 -34.76
C ASP A 759 -20.48 -22.14 -34.79
N ASP A 760 -20.85 -21.38 -33.76
CA ASP A 760 -22.12 -20.66 -33.72
C ASP A 760 -22.16 -19.51 -34.75
N CYS A 761 -21.04 -18.85 -35.05
CA CYS A 761 -20.94 -17.87 -36.14
C CYS A 761 -21.16 -18.52 -37.51
N VAL A 762 -20.63 -19.73 -37.74
CA VAL A 762 -20.90 -20.53 -38.95
C VAL A 762 -22.37 -20.94 -39.00
N LYS A 763 -22.92 -21.44 -37.89
CA LYS A 763 -24.32 -21.87 -37.77
C LYS A 763 -25.31 -20.77 -38.16
N VAL A 764 -25.05 -19.53 -37.77
CA VAL A 764 -25.90 -18.37 -38.11
C VAL A 764 -25.50 -17.66 -39.40
N GLY A 765 -24.56 -18.20 -40.16
CA GLY A 765 -24.12 -17.66 -41.44
C GLY A 765 -23.34 -16.34 -41.37
N MET A 766 -22.82 -15.96 -40.20
CA MET A 766 -21.98 -14.76 -40.04
C MET A 766 -20.62 -14.95 -40.73
N ILE A 767 -20.06 -16.16 -40.64
CA ILE A 767 -18.83 -16.57 -41.34
C ILE A 767 -19.06 -17.91 -42.04
N ARG A 768 -18.22 -18.22 -43.02
CA ARG A 768 -18.25 -19.49 -43.75
C ARG A 768 -17.30 -20.51 -43.12
N PRO A 769 -17.56 -21.82 -43.21
CA PRO A 769 -16.64 -22.85 -42.72
C PRO A 769 -15.23 -22.73 -43.29
N GLU A 770 -15.11 -22.28 -44.55
CA GLU A 770 -13.85 -22.09 -45.27
C GLU A 770 -13.17 -20.74 -45.02
N ASP A 771 -13.81 -19.81 -44.30
CA ASP A 771 -13.20 -18.51 -44.00
C ASP A 771 -12.01 -18.71 -43.03
N PRO A 772 -10.80 -18.25 -43.37
CA PRO A 772 -9.66 -18.41 -42.49
C PRO A 772 -9.79 -17.52 -41.25
N ILE A 773 -9.63 -18.10 -40.05
CA ILE A 773 -9.54 -17.34 -38.81
C ILE A 773 -8.10 -16.86 -38.63
N LEU A 774 -7.89 -15.56 -38.81
CA LEU A 774 -6.56 -14.95 -38.72
C LEU A 774 -6.14 -14.76 -37.26
N THR A 775 -7.07 -14.35 -36.40
CA THR A 775 -6.85 -14.21 -34.96
C THR A 775 -8.13 -14.44 -34.17
N ALA A 776 -8.00 -14.94 -32.95
CA ALA A 776 -9.07 -15.01 -31.98
C ALA A 776 -8.52 -14.71 -30.59
N VAL A 777 -9.13 -13.77 -29.87
CA VAL A 777 -8.67 -13.35 -28.54
C VAL A 777 -9.86 -13.12 -27.62
N GLN A 778 -9.67 -13.38 -26.33
CA GLN A 778 -10.71 -13.24 -25.31
C GLN A 778 -10.44 -12.07 -24.39
N VAL A 779 -11.52 -11.42 -23.97
CA VAL A 779 -11.53 -10.40 -22.92
C VAL A 779 -12.65 -10.72 -21.94
N ASP A 780 -12.32 -10.74 -20.66
CA ASP A 780 -13.28 -10.98 -19.57
C ASP A 780 -13.63 -9.69 -18.84
N MET A 781 -14.92 -9.48 -18.59
CA MET A 781 -15.48 -8.33 -17.89
C MET A 781 -16.36 -8.81 -16.71
N PRO A 782 -15.76 -9.03 -15.53
CA PRO A 782 -16.48 -9.57 -14.37
C PRO A 782 -17.66 -8.69 -13.93
N PHE A 783 -17.48 -7.37 -13.94
CA PHE A 783 -18.55 -6.40 -13.67
C PHE A 783 -18.94 -5.72 -14.99
N ALA A 784 -19.83 -6.34 -15.77
CA ALA A 784 -20.28 -5.77 -17.03
C ALA A 784 -21.61 -5.03 -16.86
N TYR A 785 -22.65 -5.70 -16.38
CA TYR A 785 -23.98 -5.13 -16.17
C TYR A 785 -24.37 -5.10 -14.70
N VAL A 786 -24.90 -3.96 -14.24
CA VAL A 786 -25.57 -3.88 -12.93
C VAL A 786 -26.98 -4.42 -13.06
N VAL A 787 -27.40 -5.28 -12.12
CA VAL A 787 -28.73 -5.88 -12.11
C VAL A 787 -29.63 -5.05 -11.18
N TYR A 788 -30.78 -4.64 -11.69
CA TYR A 788 -31.79 -3.91 -10.91
C TYR A 788 -32.70 -4.91 -10.19
N ASN A 789 -32.21 -5.52 -9.12
CA ASN A 789 -33.05 -6.35 -8.24
C ASN A 789 -33.87 -5.48 -7.28
N HIS A 790 -34.99 -6.01 -6.76
CA HIS A 790 -35.94 -5.23 -5.95
C HIS A 790 -35.33 -4.50 -4.73
N GLY A 791 -34.28 -5.04 -4.11
CA GLY A 791 -33.59 -4.44 -2.97
C GLY A 791 -32.50 -3.43 -3.32
N ARG A 792 -32.15 -3.28 -4.61
CA ARG A 792 -31.00 -2.49 -5.09
C ARG A 792 -31.04 -1.05 -4.59
N GLY A 793 -32.15 -0.36 -4.83
CA GLY A 793 -32.27 1.08 -4.53
C GLY A 793 -32.01 1.40 -3.05
N ALA A 794 -32.62 0.63 -2.15
CA ALA A 794 -32.41 0.77 -0.71
C ALA A 794 -30.98 0.46 -0.28
N ALA A 795 -30.37 -0.60 -0.85
CA ALA A 795 -28.99 -0.96 -0.56
C ALA A 795 -28.00 0.13 -1.01
N VAL A 796 -28.15 0.64 -2.24
CA VAL A 796 -27.29 1.72 -2.78
C VAL A 796 -27.44 3.00 -1.98
N ALA A 797 -28.68 3.39 -1.63
CA ALA A 797 -28.93 4.58 -0.82
C ALA A 797 -28.24 4.47 0.55
N LYS A 798 -28.43 3.35 1.26
CA LYS A 798 -27.81 3.10 2.56
C LYS A 798 -26.28 3.21 2.50
N ILE A 799 -25.64 2.56 1.51
CA ILE A 799 -24.17 2.61 1.37
C ILE A 799 -23.70 4.02 1.02
N ARG A 800 -24.41 4.72 0.12
CA ARG A 800 -24.06 6.07 -0.31
C ARG A 800 -24.14 7.08 0.83
N GLU A 801 -25.21 7.02 1.65
CA GLU A 801 -25.39 7.88 2.81
C GLU A 801 -24.24 7.68 3.81
N TRP A 802 -23.91 6.43 4.14
CA TRP A 802 -22.82 6.11 5.04
C TRP A 802 -21.45 6.58 4.51
N LEU A 803 -21.12 6.30 3.24
CA LEU A 803 -19.85 6.72 2.65
C LEU A 803 -19.71 8.24 2.55
N ALA A 804 -20.82 8.96 2.36
CA ALA A 804 -20.81 10.41 2.28
C ALA A 804 -20.36 11.09 3.58
N GLU A 805 -20.51 10.43 4.74
CA GLU A 805 -20.03 10.91 6.04
C GLU A 805 -18.49 10.97 6.13
N TYR A 806 -17.79 10.21 5.28
CA TYR A 806 -16.33 10.08 5.27
C TYR A 806 -15.66 10.71 4.04
N ASP A 807 -16.31 11.71 3.45
CA ASP A 807 -15.82 12.43 2.26
C ASP A 807 -15.58 11.53 1.03
N ILE A 808 -16.30 10.40 0.95
CA ILE A 808 -16.26 9.48 -0.19
C ILE A 808 -17.45 9.75 -1.12
N VAL A 809 -17.15 10.10 -2.37
CA VAL A 809 -18.11 10.38 -3.44
C VAL A 809 -18.16 9.19 -4.39
N LEU A 810 -19.35 8.62 -4.58
CA LEU A 810 -19.60 7.55 -5.54
C LEU A 810 -19.92 8.13 -6.91
N ALA A 811 -19.21 7.69 -7.95
CA ALA A 811 -19.41 8.19 -9.30
C ALA A 811 -19.33 7.08 -10.35
N GLY A 812 -20.23 7.13 -11.34
CA GLY A 812 -20.14 6.27 -12.51
C GLY A 812 -20.84 4.92 -12.36
N ARG A 813 -20.84 4.14 -13.46
CA ARG A 813 -21.64 2.92 -13.65
C ARG A 813 -21.58 1.96 -12.46
N TYR A 814 -20.37 1.67 -11.99
CA TYR A 814 -20.16 0.61 -11.00
C TYR A 814 -20.11 1.12 -9.57
N SER A 815 -19.80 2.40 -9.34
CA SER A 815 -19.79 2.94 -7.97
C SER A 815 -21.15 3.44 -7.53
N GLU A 816 -21.93 4.02 -8.45
CA GLU A 816 -23.32 4.40 -8.20
C GLU A 816 -24.30 3.23 -8.39
N TRP A 817 -23.77 2.11 -8.91
CA TRP A 817 -24.52 0.91 -9.25
C TRP A 817 -25.68 1.18 -10.21
N GLU A 818 -25.45 2.06 -11.18
CA GLU A 818 -26.42 2.49 -12.19
C GLU A 818 -25.94 2.06 -13.58
N TYR A 819 -26.87 1.84 -14.50
CA TYR A 819 -26.52 1.53 -15.88
C TYR A 819 -26.18 2.82 -16.65
N TYR A 820 -24.90 3.00 -17.01
CA TYR A 820 -24.41 4.16 -17.78
C TYR A 820 -23.82 3.77 -19.13
N ASN A 821 -23.97 4.69 -20.08
CA ASN A 821 -23.16 4.79 -21.30
C ASN A 821 -21.95 5.73 -21.07
N SER A 822 -21.08 5.86 -22.06
CA SER A 822 -19.84 6.63 -21.91
C SER A 822 -20.08 8.13 -21.69
N ASP A 823 -21.12 8.71 -22.31
CA ASP A 823 -21.52 10.10 -22.14
C ASP A 823 -22.00 10.39 -20.71
N HIS A 824 -22.88 9.56 -20.14
CA HIS A 824 -23.28 9.67 -18.73
C HIS A 824 -22.10 9.47 -17.79
N ALA A 825 -21.18 8.57 -18.14
CA ALA A 825 -19.99 8.35 -17.35
C ALA A 825 -19.11 9.62 -17.29
N PHE A 826 -18.97 10.35 -18.41
CA PHE A 826 -18.29 11.65 -18.41
C PHE A 826 -19.00 12.69 -17.54
N LEU A 827 -20.32 12.81 -17.66
CA LEU A 827 -21.13 13.74 -16.86
C LEU A 827 -21.07 13.40 -15.36
N ALA A 828 -21.10 12.12 -15.00
CA ALA A 828 -20.96 11.67 -13.62
C ALA A 828 -19.59 12.05 -13.03
N GLY A 829 -18.52 11.95 -13.82
CA GLY A 829 -17.19 12.40 -13.40
C GLY A 829 -17.14 13.90 -13.12
N LYS A 830 -17.73 14.70 -13.99
CA LYS A 830 -17.87 16.15 -13.79
C LYS A 830 -18.67 16.46 -12.51
N LYS A 831 -19.83 15.82 -12.35
CA LYS A 831 -20.70 16.01 -11.18
C LYS A 831 -19.98 15.66 -9.87
N ALA A 832 -19.17 14.60 -9.87
CA ALA A 832 -18.39 14.21 -8.69
C ALA A 832 -17.35 15.28 -8.32
N ALA A 833 -16.67 15.87 -9.31
CA ALA A 833 -15.74 16.97 -9.09
C ALA A 833 -16.44 18.23 -8.57
N ASP A 834 -17.60 18.57 -9.14
CA ASP A 834 -18.45 19.68 -8.67
C ASP A 834 -18.92 19.45 -7.21
N GLU A 835 -19.28 18.20 -6.86
CA GLU A 835 -19.66 17.84 -5.49
C GLU A 835 -18.52 18.03 -4.50
N VAL A 836 -17.30 17.58 -4.84
CA VAL A 836 -16.08 17.82 -4.03
C VAL A 836 -15.89 19.32 -3.78
N GLY A 837 -15.94 20.15 -4.83
CA GLY A 837 -15.83 21.61 -4.69
C GLY A 837 -16.90 22.20 -3.76
N SER A 838 -18.16 21.76 -3.90
CA SER A 838 -19.27 22.24 -3.06
C SER A 838 -19.13 21.86 -1.59
N ARG A 839 -18.49 20.73 -1.28
CA ARG A 839 -18.23 20.27 0.09
C ARG A 839 -17.12 21.09 0.73
N GLU A 840 -16.07 21.40 -0.04
CA GLU A 840 -14.98 22.27 0.41
C GLU A 840 -15.48 23.69 0.72
N GLU A 841 -16.29 24.27 -0.15
CA GLU A 841 -16.89 25.61 0.07
C GLU A 841 -17.75 25.65 1.34
N ARG A 842 -18.61 24.63 1.55
CA ARG A 842 -19.43 24.52 2.77
C ARG A 842 -18.57 24.40 4.04
N ARG A 843 -17.47 23.65 3.97
CA ARG A 843 -16.53 23.48 5.10
C ARG A 843 -15.74 24.75 5.39
N MET A 844 -15.46 25.57 4.37
CA MET A 844 -14.84 26.88 4.53
C MET A 844 -15.80 27.88 5.17
N LEU A 845 -17.05 27.94 4.69
CA LEU A 845 -18.10 28.81 5.24
C LEU A 845 -18.43 28.47 6.70
N SER A 846 -18.49 27.18 7.06
CA SER A 846 -18.74 26.77 8.46
C SER A 846 -17.61 27.15 9.42
N LYS A 847 -16.35 27.13 8.95
CA LYS A 847 -15.20 27.60 9.75
C LYS A 847 -15.21 29.12 9.92
N LEU A 848 -15.61 29.86 8.89
CA LEU A 848 -15.74 31.33 8.96
C LEU A 848 -16.85 31.74 9.93
N THR A 849 -18.00 31.09 9.90
CA THR A 849 -19.10 31.38 10.85
C THR A 849 -18.76 30.96 12.28
N ALA A 850 -18.03 29.85 12.49
CA ALA A 850 -17.52 29.47 13.81
C ALA A 850 -16.51 30.49 14.35
N TRP A 851 -15.61 30.99 13.50
CA TRP A 851 -14.64 32.02 13.85
C TRP A 851 -15.30 33.37 14.18
N GLU A 852 -16.33 33.78 13.42
CA GLU A 852 -17.11 34.98 13.72
C GLU A 852 -17.91 34.85 15.03
N GLY A 853 -18.44 33.66 15.33
CA GLY A 853 -19.10 33.36 16.60
C GLY A 853 -18.17 33.40 17.81
N GLU A 854 -16.95 32.84 17.70
CA GLU A 854 -15.91 32.95 18.73
C GLU A 854 -15.44 34.41 18.90
N ARG A 855 -15.33 35.16 17.81
CA ARG A 855 -14.94 36.57 17.86
C ARG A 855 -16.00 37.43 18.57
N ALA A 856 -17.29 37.18 18.33
CA ALA A 856 -18.39 37.85 19.04
C ALA A 856 -18.44 37.52 20.55
N LEU A 857 -17.98 36.34 20.95
CA LEU A 857 -17.82 35.95 22.36
C LEU A 857 -16.59 36.57 23.04
N ILE A 858 -15.55 36.89 22.27
CA ILE A 858 -14.32 37.54 22.75
C ILE A 858 -14.44 39.07 22.75
N SER A 859 -15.27 39.66 21.88
CA SER A 859 -15.52 41.10 21.81
C SER A 859 -16.77 41.53 22.59
N GLY A 860 -16.91 41.08 23.84
CA GLY A 860 -17.94 41.59 24.74
C GLY A 860 -17.79 43.09 24.97
N ASP A 861 -18.53 43.86 24.17
CA ASP A 861 -19.04 45.21 24.42
C ASP A 861 -20.57 45.20 24.21
#